data_AF-A0A497PSM8-F1
#
_entry.id   AF-A0A497PSM8-F1
#
_cell.length_a   1.000
_cell.length_b   1.000
_cell.length_c   1.000
_cell.angle_alpha   90.00
_cell.angle_beta   90.00
_cell.angle_gamma   90.00
#
_symmetry.space_group_name_H-M   'P 1'
#
loop_
_entity.id
_entity.type
_entity.pdbx_description
1 polymer ?
#
loop_
_entity_poly.entity_id
_entity_poly.type
_entity_poly.pdbx_seq_one_letter_code
_entity_poly.pdbx_strand_id
1 'polypeptide(L)'
;MTGEGINHGGEWRRHAREDAGEKIIEGKDDSEEEPDGRDVEKVGDRAEKSFEEIAKDIIEDVRTAAERSRKTSKEETQWKSENGIDASRPGRETQERPRQEAEEDAARNGEEFEQEDRERHEMHTKESVEQDREERVVREQTAESEEYAEEQEILRGFEEYGIDPEEVKRRWRERFLKDAEEYIKEDCEETEELEESGGGQSVETRSYYTDESGMLYELKTDNNNSREINGYLEEVVDEEQDSPTNEEKLEIAVDEKQTDSEQSETQGHVSGENQLREQESSIASEESSEDEKVPEENETIESEVRGARQNRKASQGGYERGNDERNEDQEFKDRIEAVVQDDELIDVKHVSTKETGLDNEYNKRSRMEEGTEEKEEVWTDELEEARWRKMVEELFNDLSDEDKEEFRQYLESLIEDIDTANEIRRKHGLDELDKEEEREIQEFLRFRKACRENPDKPVEEIASELQIDLEQAKSWTDRRNHPEAIREVLNLEAYLQLSMWYQEIIESEYPRSLTELEEALQKSPALQLGGFYQLEFDEGRMWVEIKGMQHAGKIDYVVREGRLRYKVERIRQIAREYNESPERVYQIINGTYIPELIRQLKESRLRHFDEFLEFETGTLIRSWRIYLSVLSRNLDLLLHKGFTDAHKEVIDYFKILHAHEISSSMDITEYAVENMIDPSNARGWAQRLLCPSLIKTLNMREENRLYLEHEGALPVTTVRSMTQLRALIEKMGIRFESKHEANCLKYFRLLDEKSHGVKPKALAEKYNVSESTVYDWISDTPPYPIGRIQQIEQRRIIHEWVQAKFSHIPKGDIGNIRIANLLQQEGVRMNKSSLEFVKNKMNIILAYGEDYFYFKNIEDFISIIFAAQVPLGIKNRLHLYNTLEEVRRVSSEIFNTKTPVIRHNTRRNKLRIQGKQLALILQLAGMTPSDLEGKIEKITGSNGLGGIKNPRFPAGEKLLELIARLQAIIVTDGHLKPNGVVEYYEPEIERHKLVEKILREFGEIELSPVWKKRDNYYYSCFPSPIGNASAFWGLKSGDKAIQNTELDVSFFEESKKACFAIIEESLAQDGSVGKGYASWSFSNTLNSGNTGMYDKPDIISPDEIELIKKEGTQYKKPACWQLPWTRLVELKKSESEETSRLARSIEDKILAHPNKLILSIYGIAKRVGLNIPIVVDNIRFYHKTGRVSVAWRARTKKGNNAIRLAILAPPNDIVKKSVYREWLQSIPDEVDGALEELEAEGYTTTRWWDNDE
;
A
#
# COMPACT_ATOMS: atom_id res chain seq x y z
N MET A 1 -12.70 -15.11 26.16
CA MET A 1 -14.14 -15.47 26.28
C MET A 1 -14.85 -15.16 24.96
N THR A 2 -16.10 -15.58 24.71
CA THR A 2 -16.83 -15.26 23.45
C THR A 2 -17.64 -13.97 23.60
N GLY A 3 -17.25 -12.89 22.91
CA GLY A 3 -17.93 -11.60 22.97
C GLY A 3 -19.31 -11.61 22.30
N GLU A 4 -20.34 -11.20 23.02
CA GLU A 4 -21.68 -10.92 22.46
C GLU A 4 -21.79 -9.41 22.18
N GLY A 5 -21.39 -8.99 20.97
CA GLY A 5 -21.55 -7.61 20.52
C GLY A 5 -23.01 -7.30 20.17
N ILE A 6 -23.59 -6.28 20.81
CA ILE A 6 -24.96 -5.81 20.56
C ILE A 6 -24.92 -4.34 20.16
N ASN A 7 -25.48 -4.02 18.98
CA ASN A 7 -25.58 -2.65 18.49
C ASN A 7 -26.65 -1.85 19.23
N HIS A 8 -26.24 -0.85 20.01
CA HIS A 8 -27.06 0.32 20.32
C HIS A 8 -26.18 1.58 20.38
N GLY A 9 -26.48 2.57 19.54
CA GLY A 9 -26.08 3.96 19.73
C GLY A 9 -27.25 4.75 20.32
N GLY A 10 -26.97 5.83 21.06
CA GLY A 10 -27.98 6.66 21.70
C GLY A 10 -27.51 7.27 23.03
N GLU A 11 -27.01 8.50 22.95
CA GLU A 11 -27.02 9.57 23.97
C GLU A 11 -27.38 9.22 25.43
N TRP A 12 -26.40 9.27 26.36
CA TRP A 12 -26.64 9.67 27.77
C TRP A 12 -25.37 10.29 28.39
N ARG A 13 -25.32 11.63 28.51
CA ARG A 13 -24.41 12.38 29.40
C ARG A 13 -25.02 13.74 29.80
N ARG A 14 -25.47 13.89 31.05
CA ARG A 14 -25.63 15.17 31.77
C ARG A 14 -25.88 14.91 33.26
N HIS A 15 -25.52 15.91 34.09
CA HIS A 15 -25.50 15.88 35.56
C HIS A 15 -24.47 14.90 36.17
N ALA A 16 -23.71 15.24 37.22
CA ALA A 16 -23.87 16.37 38.15
C ALA A 16 -22.56 17.18 38.37
N ARG A 17 -22.72 18.47 38.70
CA ARG A 17 -21.70 19.36 39.27
C ARG A 17 -22.45 20.42 40.08
N GLU A 18 -22.45 20.30 41.41
CA GLU A 18 -22.93 21.27 42.42
C GLU A 18 -22.90 20.57 43.79
N ASP A 19 -21.92 20.85 44.65
CA ASP A 19 -22.15 21.48 45.97
C ASP A 19 -20.85 21.67 46.79
N ALA A 20 -20.85 22.71 47.65
CA ALA A 20 -19.85 23.02 48.70
C ALA A 20 -18.38 23.28 48.29
N GLY A 21 -17.62 24.10 49.04
CA GLY A 21 -18.00 24.97 50.15
C GLY A 21 -16.81 25.51 50.95
N GLU A 22 -16.82 26.81 51.28
CA GLU A 22 -15.70 27.51 51.92
C GLU A 22 -15.23 26.93 53.27
N LYS A 23 -13.92 26.97 53.53
CA LYS A 23 -13.40 27.15 54.90
C LYS A 23 -11.99 27.76 54.94
N ILE A 24 -11.84 28.77 55.78
CA ILE A 24 -10.58 29.43 56.11
C ILE A 24 -10.05 28.86 57.43
N ILE A 25 -8.77 28.51 57.49
CA ILE A 25 -8.01 28.34 58.75
C ILE A 25 -6.65 29.03 58.56
N GLU A 26 -6.25 29.86 59.53
CA GLU A 26 -4.94 30.49 59.57
C GLU A 26 -3.88 29.52 60.10
N GLY A 27 -2.71 29.47 59.45
CA GLY A 27 -1.54 28.74 59.91
C GLY A 27 -0.27 29.58 59.71
N LYS A 28 0.58 29.61 60.73
CA LYS A 28 1.95 30.14 60.67
C LYS A 28 2.91 29.04 61.10
N ASP A 29 4.11 29.00 60.53
CA ASP A 29 5.30 29.45 61.26
C ASP A 29 6.57 29.37 60.38
N ASP A 30 7.51 30.25 60.74
CA ASP A 30 8.84 30.55 60.20
C ASP A 30 9.72 29.38 59.69
N SER A 31 10.44 29.59 58.59
CA SER A 31 11.91 29.42 58.54
C SER A 31 12.55 30.21 57.38
N GLU A 32 13.74 30.75 57.61
CA GLU A 32 14.54 31.52 56.63
C GLU A 32 15.72 30.68 56.10
N GLU A 33 16.08 30.78 54.81
CA GLU A 33 17.47 30.88 54.32
C GLU A 33 17.54 31.12 52.78
N GLU A 34 17.92 32.32 52.35
CA GLU A 34 18.20 32.65 50.94
C GLU A 34 19.72 32.59 50.63
N PRO A 35 20.15 32.01 49.49
CA PRO A 35 21.51 32.17 48.97
C PRO A 35 21.66 33.38 48.02
N ASP A 36 22.68 34.21 48.25
CA ASP A 36 22.96 35.48 47.54
C ASP A 36 23.21 35.31 46.02
N GLY A 37 22.31 35.86 45.19
CA GLY A 37 22.29 35.69 43.74
C GLY A 37 23.34 36.49 42.96
N ARG A 38 24.66 36.22 43.16
CA ARG A 38 25.76 37.01 42.56
C ARG A 38 26.94 36.23 41.96
N ASP A 39 26.70 35.16 41.21
CA ASP A 39 27.75 34.55 40.35
C ASP A 39 27.33 34.05 38.94
N VAL A 40 26.05 34.13 38.55
CA VAL A 40 25.57 33.65 37.23
C VAL A 40 26.22 34.39 36.05
N GLU A 41 26.41 35.70 36.19
CA GLU A 41 26.85 36.61 35.11
C GLU A 41 28.27 36.32 34.58
N LYS A 42 29.10 35.56 35.31
CA LYS A 42 30.49 35.23 34.90
C LYS A 42 30.63 33.89 34.16
N VAL A 43 29.55 33.15 33.99
CA VAL A 43 29.57 31.84 33.29
C VAL A 43 29.38 32.02 31.78
N GLY A 44 28.54 32.98 31.35
CA GLY A 44 28.30 33.30 29.94
C GLY A 44 29.57 33.69 29.18
N ASP A 45 30.28 34.72 29.65
CA ASP A 45 31.56 35.22 29.11
C ASP A 45 32.65 34.15 28.87
N ARG A 46 32.57 33.01 29.58
CA ARG A 46 33.48 31.86 29.41
C ARG A 46 32.98 30.85 28.39
N ALA A 47 31.69 30.58 28.34
CA ALA A 47 31.10 29.71 27.33
C ALA A 47 31.25 30.32 25.92
N GLU A 48 30.97 31.62 25.78
CA GLU A 48 31.00 32.32 24.48
C GLU A 48 32.42 32.38 23.89
N LYS A 49 33.44 32.66 24.72
CA LYS A 49 34.85 32.59 24.30
C LYS A 49 35.31 31.17 23.95
N SER A 50 34.82 30.15 24.66
CA SER A 50 35.07 28.75 24.32
C SER A 50 34.51 28.40 22.94
N PHE A 51 33.33 28.91 22.58
CA PHE A 51 32.76 28.72 21.23
C PHE A 51 33.54 29.48 20.15
N GLU A 52 34.01 30.71 20.41
CA GLU A 52 34.85 31.45 19.47
C GLU A 52 36.19 30.77 19.16
N GLU A 53 36.86 30.16 20.15
CA GLU A 53 38.12 29.44 19.93
C GLU A 53 37.88 28.14 19.14
N ILE A 54 36.87 27.34 19.52
CA ILE A 54 36.50 26.11 18.80
C ILE A 54 36.10 26.41 17.34
N ALA A 55 35.37 27.49 17.07
CA ALA A 55 35.00 27.88 15.72
C ALA A 55 36.22 28.27 14.86
N LYS A 56 37.24 28.90 15.45
CA LYS A 56 38.47 29.28 14.75
C LYS A 56 39.32 28.07 14.41
N ASP A 57 39.48 27.12 15.34
CA ASP A 57 40.21 25.86 15.08
C ASP A 57 39.54 25.05 13.96
N ILE A 58 38.21 24.92 13.95
CA ILE A 58 37.46 24.23 12.89
C ILE A 58 37.69 24.90 11.51
N ILE A 59 37.70 26.23 11.45
CA ILE A 59 37.96 26.98 10.20
C ILE A 59 39.40 26.76 9.71
N GLU A 60 40.38 26.74 10.61
CA GLU A 60 41.79 26.53 10.27
C GLU A 60 42.07 25.08 9.81
N ASP A 61 41.39 24.09 10.40
CA ASP A 61 41.44 22.68 9.95
C ASP A 61 40.80 22.48 8.57
N VAL A 62 39.62 23.07 8.31
CA VAL A 62 38.98 23.05 6.98
C VAL A 62 39.87 23.71 5.93
N ARG A 63 40.52 24.83 6.27
CA ARG A 63 41.49 25.51 5.39
C ARG A 63 42.70 24.62 5.11
N THR A 64 43.24 23.97 6.13
CA THR A 64 44.37 23.03 6.03
C THR A 64 44.02 21.80 5.18
N ALA A 65 42.81 21.27 5.29
CA ALA A 65 42.31 20.18 4.45
C ALA A 65 42.19 20.60 2.98
N ALA A 66 41.67 21.80 2.71
CA ALA A 66 41.57 22.35 1.36
C ALA A 66 42.95 22.57 0.71
N GLU A 67 43.97 23.02 1.48
CA GLU A 67 45.34 23.13 0.97
C GLU A 67 46.02 21.79 0.71
N ARG A 68 45.75 20.74 1.52
CA ARG A 68 46.23 19.38 1.25
C ARG A 68 45.65 18.86 -0.07
N SER A 69 44.34 19.00 -0.28
CA SER A 69 43.66 18.60 -1.53
C SER A 69 44.23 19.31 -2.77
N ARG A 70 44.54 20.61 -2.66
CA ARG A 70 45.20 21.41 -3.71
C ARG A 70 46.66 21.05 -3.98
N LYS A 71 47.35 20.35 -3.07
CA LYS A 71 48.70 19.80 -3.31
C LYS A 71 48.61 18.45 -4.03
N THR A 72 47.73 17.55 -3.57
CA THR A 72 47.57 16.24 -4.19
C THR A 72 47.14 16.31 -5.66
N SER A 73 46.27 17.24 -6.06
CA SER A 73 45.90 17.38 -7.49
C SER A 73 47.03 17.91 -8.37
N LYS A 74 47.95 18.72 -7.84
CA LYS A 74 49.16 19.14 -8.57
C LYS A 74 50.16 18.01 -8.73
N GLU A 75 50.40 17.22 -7.69
CA GLU A 75 51.28 16.05 -7.74
C GLU A 75 50.72 14.98 -8.71
N GLU A 76 49.41 14.73 -8.71
CA GLU A 76 48.77 13.80 -9.65
C GLU A 76 48.81 14.30 -11.11
N THR A 77 48.81 15.63 -11.32
CA THR A 77 48.97 16.23 -12.66
C THR A 77 50.41 16.06 -13.17
N GLN A 78 51.42 16.24 -12.29
CA GLN A 78 52.82 16.04 -12.63
C GLN A 78 53.17 14.56 -12.88
N TRP A 79 52.59 13.62 -12.13
CA TRP A 79 52.86 12.18 -12.32
C TRP A 79 52.39 11.64 -13.69
N LYS A 80 51.42 12.31 -14.32
CA LYS A 80 50.88 11.96 -15.65
C LYS A 80 51.74 12.47 -16.82
N SER A 81 52.59 13.48 -16.64
CA SER A 81 53.50 13.96 -17.69
C SER A 81 54.85 13.22 -17.73
N GLU A 82 55.27 12.61 -16.62
CA GLU A 82 56.59 11.95 -16.52
C GLU A 82 56.59 10.46 -16.98
N ASN A 83 55.43 9.81 -17.13
CA ASN A 83 55.30 8.36 -17.39
C ASN A 83 54.87 8.00 -18.84
N GLY A 84 55.46 8.62 -19.85
CA GLY A 84 55.25 8.23 -21.25
C GLY A 84 55.98 6.94 -21.63
N ILE A 85 55.23 5.86 -21.93
CA ILE A 85 55.81 4.54 -22.30
C ILE A 85 55.75 4.29 -23.83
N ASP A 86 56.88 3.81 -24.36
CA ASP A 86 57.17 3.48 -25.76
C ASP A 86 56.24 2.42 -26.38
N ALA A 87 55.82 2.65 -27.63
CA ALA A 87 55.09 1.70 -28.48
C ALA A 87 55.63 1.69 -29.93
N SER A 88 56.87 1.26 -30.10
CA SER A 88 57.56 1.15 -31.39
C SER A 88 56.89 0.20 -32.42
N ARG A 89 56.58 0.68 -33.65
CA ARG A 89 57.02 0.10 -34.95
C ARG A 89 56.62 0.95 -36.20
N PRO A 90 57.24 0.76 -37.38
CA PRO A 90 57.43 1.87 -38.32
C PRO A 90 56.72 1.75 -39.69
N GLY A 91 56.68 2.88 -40.41
CA GLY A 91 57.11 2.86 -41.82
C GLY A 91 56.23 3.56 -42.85
N ARG A 92 56.41 4.89 -43.02
CA ARG A 92 56.45 5.53 -44.35
C ARG A 92 56.98 6.96 -44.31
N GLU A 93 58.11 7.19 -44.96
CA GLU A 93 58.39 8.48 -45.64
C GLU A 93 57.38 8.57 -46.81
N THR A 94 56.88 9.71 -47.27
CA THR A 94 57.47 11.04 -47.46
C THR A 94 56.33 12.07 -47.64
N GLN A 95 56.64 13.37 -47.66
CA GLN A 95 55.70 14.49 -47.92
C GLN A 95 54.71 14.85 -46.81
N GLU A 96 55.21 15.47 -45.73
CA GLU A 96 54.45 16.55 -45.08
C GLU A 96 55.44 17.55 -44.46
N ARG A 97 55.31 18.83 -44.87
CA ARG A 97 56.13 19.94 -44.35
C ARG A 97 55.49 21.34 -44.39
N PRO A 98 54.38 21.62 -45.13
CA PRO A 98 53.60 22.85 -44.95
C PRO A 98 52.40 22.65 -44.00
N ARG A 99 52.34 21.52 -43.28
CA ARG A 99 51.20 21.15 -42.41
C ARG A 99 51.46 21.45 -40.93
N GLN A 100 52.68 21.19 -40.45
CA GLN A 100 53.04 21.45 -39.05
C GLN A 100 53.00 22.95 -38.69
N GLU A 101 53.42 23.84 -39.59
CA GLU A 101 53.30 25.29 -39.38
C GLU A 101 51.82 25.73 -39.26
N ALA A 102 50.92 25.11 -40.04
CA ALA A 102 49.48 25.39 -39.95
C ALA A 102 48.82 24.78 -38.69
N GLU A 103 49.32 23.64 -38.20
CA GLU A 103 48.84 23.02 -36.95
C GLU A 103 49.38 23.76 -35.70
N GLU A 104 50.61 24.30 -35.73
CA GLU A 104 51.14 25.17 -34.66
C GLU A 104 50.43 26.53 -34.58
N ASP A 105 50.14 27.17 -35.72
CA ASP A 105 49.37 28.42 -35.72
C ASP A 105 47.90 28.19 -35.35
N ALA A 106 47.29 27.06 -35.76
CA ALA A 106 45.95 26.69 -35.30
C ALA A 106 45.90 26.42 -33.79
N ALA A 107 46.92 25.77 -33.22
CA ALA A 107 47.02 25.53 -31.79
C ALA A 107 47.12 26.84 -30.99
N ARG A 108 47.97 27.79 -31.40
CA ARG A 108 48.06 29.12 -30.74
C ARG A 108 46.75 29.88 -30.78
N ASN A 109 46.10 29.93 -31.94
CA ASN A 109 44.81 30.61 -32.08
C ASN A 109 43.71 29.94 -31.22
N GLY A 110 43.82 28.62 -30.96
CA GLY A 110 42.95 27.91 -30.03
C GLY A 110 43.21 28.28 -28.57
N GLU A 111 44.47 28.28 -28.13
CA GLU A 111 44.85 28.67 -26.76
C GLU A 111 44.50 30.14 -26.45
N GLU A 112 44.71 31.06 -27.41
CA GLU A 112 44.38 32.48 -27.27
C GLU A 112 42.84 32.70 -27.20
N PHE A 113 42.07 31.95 -27.99
CA PHE A 113 40.59 31.97 -27.93
C PHE A 113 40.05 31.37 -26.62
N GLU A 114 40.57 30.22 -26.16
CA GLU A 114 40.20 29.63 -24.88
C GLU A 114 40.57 30.52 -23.68
N GLN A 115 41.61 31.34 -23.79
CA GLN A 115 41.95 32.31 -22.75
C GLN A 115 41.02 33.52 -22.78
N GLU A 116 40.72 34.09 -23.96
CA GLU A 116 39.70 35.16 -24.07
C GLU A 116 38.34 34.72 -23.52
N ASP A 117 37.88 33.50 -23.84
CA ASP A 117 36.57 33.01 -23.39
C ASP A 117 36.54 32.77 -21.86
N ARG A 118 37.64 32.28 -21.27
CA ARG A 118 37.80 32.20 -19.81
C ARG A 118 37.82 33.58 -19.14
N GLU A 119 38.50 34.57 -19.73
CA GLU A 119 38.53 35.94 -19.19
C GLU A 119 37.16 36.62 -19.29
N ARG A 120 36.42 36.42 -20.40
CA ARG A 120 35.02 36.87 -20.55
C ARG A 120 34.10 36.22 -19.51
N HIS A 121 34.21 34.90 -19.33
CA HIS A 121 33.38 34.18 -18.36
C HIS A 121 33.70 34.59 -16.91
N GLU A 122 34.97 34.82 -16.56
CA GLU A 122 35.35 35.38 -15.27
C GLU A 122 34.81 36.81 -15.05
N MET A 123 34.78 37.66 -16.09
CA MET A 123 34.19 39.00 -15.95
C MET A 123 32.68 38.94 -15.73
N HIS A 124 31.92 38.18 -16.53
CA HIS A 124 30.47 38.06 -16.32
C HIS A 124 30.12 37.40 -14.97
N THR A 125 30.90 36.43 -14.48
CA THR A 125 30.67 35.86 -13.14
C THR A 125 30.95 36.88 -12.03
N LYS A 126 31.94 37.78 -12.18
CA LYS A 126 32.17 38.87 -11.21
C LYS A 126 31.06 39.92 -11.26
N GLU A 127 30.67 40.34 -12.47
CA GLU A 127 29.61 41.32 -12.70
C GLU A 127 28.25 40.85 -12.13
N SER A 128 27.89 39.58 -12.36
CA SER A 128 26.68 38.97 -11.78
C SER A 128 26.72 38.90 -10.25
N VAL A 129 27.89 38.63 -9.65
CA VAL A 129 28.05 38.54 -8.19
C VAL A 129 28.05 39.93 -7.52
N GLU A 130 28.56 40.96 -8.19
CA GLU A 130 28.44 42.34 -7.73
C GLU A 130 26.97 42.82 -7.84
N GLN A 131 26.26 42.49 -8.93
CA GLN A 131 24.84 42.82 -9.10
C GLN A 131 23.93 42.13 -8.08
N ASP A 132 24.08 40.81 -7.85
CA ASP A 132 23.35 40.07 -6.81
C ASP A 132 23.55 40.69 -5.41
N ARG A 133 24.75 41.23 -5.16
CA ARG A 133 25.11 41.88 -3.91
C ARG A 133 24.46 43.26 -3.77
N GLU A 134 24.43 44.07 -4.83
CA GLU A 134 23.73 45.36 -4.84
C GLU A 134 22.21 45.16 -4.68
N GLU A 135 21.59 44.23 -5.41
CA GLU A 135 20.17 43.90 -5.24
C GLU A 135 19.84 43.44 -3.83
N ARG A 136 20.72 42.64 -3.21
CA ARG A 136 20.52 42.18 -1.83
C ARG A 136 20.54 43.34 -0.83
N VAL A 137 21.50 44.27 -0.94
CA VAL A 137 21.57 45.47 -0.07
C VAL A 137 20.34 46.36 -0.26
N VAL A 138 19.83 46.50 -1.49
CA VAL A 138 18.59 47.24 -1.74
C VAL A 138 17.39 46.56 -1.08
N ARG A 139 17.25 45.23 -1.21
CA ARG A 139 16.14 44.47 -0.59
C ARG A 139 16.16 44.52 0.94
N GLU A 140 17.34 44.39 1.54
CA GLU A 140 17.52 44.52 2.99
C GLU A 140 17.15 45.94 3.47
N GLN A 141 17.46 47.00 2.70
CA GLN A 141 17.04 48.38 3.00
C GLN A 141 15.54 48.66 2.78
N THR A 142 14.87 48.02 1.81
CA THR A 142 13.40 48.12 1.71
C THR A 142 12.70 47.38 2.84
N ALA A 143 13.19 46.20 3.25
CA ALA A 143 12.58 45.44 4.34
C ALA A 143 12.62 46.22 5.67
N GLU A 144 13.77 46.79 6.04
CA GLU A 144 13.88 47.67 7.22
C GLU A 144 12.99 48.93 7.11
N SER A 145 12.77 49.44 5.90
CA SER A 145 11.86 50.58 5.67
C SER A 145 10.37 50.22 5.72
N GLU A 146 9.99 49.00 5.36
CA GLU A 146 8.60 48.52 5.36
C GLU A 146 8.19 48.09 6.78
N GLU A 147 9.05 47.38 7.50
CA GLU A 147 8.84 47.02 8.91
C GLU A 147 8.68 48.26 9.80
N TYR A 148 9.52 49.30 9.60
CA TYR A 148 9.37 50.59 10.29
C TYR A 148 8.10 51.35 9.85
N ALA A 149 7.60 51.16 8.62
CA ALA A 149 6.35 51.78 8.19
C ALA A 149 5.14 51.13 8.86
N GLU A 150 5.09 49.80 8.95
CA GLU A 150 4.03 49.07 9.66
C GLU A 150 4.03 49.39 11.16
N GLU A 151 5.18 49.45 11.83
CA GLU A 151 5.24 49.85 13.25
C GLU A 151 4.66 51.27 13.47
N GLN A 152 4.99 52.21 12.58
CA GLN A 152 4.48 53.58 12.64
C GLN A 152 2.99 53.71 12.28
N GLU A 153 2.41 52.76 11.55
CA GLU A 153 0.97 52.71 11.27
C GLU A 153 0.20 52.07 12.43
N ILE A 154 0.72 50.98 13.01
CA ILE A 154 0.18 50.35 14.24
C ILE A 154 0.17 51.34 15.41
N LEU A 155 1.25 52.08 15.63
CA LEU A 155 1.33 53.11 16.67
C LEU A 155 0.33 54.26 16.44
N ARG A 156 0.11 54.65 15.18
CA ARG A 156 -0.87 55.69 14.83
C ARG A 156 -2.32 55.23 15.03
N GLY A 157 -2.61 53.95 14.77
CA GLY A 157 -3.90 53.34 15.09
C GLY A 157 -4.16 53.33 16.61
N PHE A 158 -3.15 53.03 17.43
CA PHE A 158 -3.27 53.14 18.89
C PHE A 158 -3.56 54.58 19.35
N GLU A 159 -2.90 55.60 18.77
CA GLU A 159 -3.23 57.01 19.03
C GLU A 159 -4.66 57.39 18.60
N GLU A 160 -5.10 56.96 17.41
CA GLU A 160 -6.43 57.30 16.86
C GLU A 160 -7.58 56.76 17.73
N TYR A 161 -7.44 55.54 18.26
CA TYR A 161 -8.42 54.96 19.19
C TYR A 161 -8.22 55.37 20.66
N GLY A 162 -7.21 56.18 20.98
CA GLY A 162 -6.91 56.63 22.34
C GLY A 162 -6.46 55.49 23.27
N ILE A 163 -5.81 54.47 22.71
CA ILE A 163 -5.38 53.26 23.41
C ILE A 163 -3.88 53.40 23.73
N ASP A 164 -3.54 53.44 25.01
CA ASP A 164 -2.12 53.42 25.46
C ASP A 164 -1.48 52.04 25.15
N PRO A 165 -0.44 51.96 24.32
CA PRO A 165 0.22 50.69 23.99
C PRO A 165 0.85 49.98 25.18
N GLU A 166 1.32 50.71 26.20
CA GLU A 166 1.89 50.12 27.41
C GLU A 166 0.80 49.58 28.34
N GLU A 167 -0.40 50.18 28.36
CA GLU A 167 -1.58 49.62 29.03
C GLU A 167 -2.04 48.31 28.37
N VAL A 168 -1.98 48.22 27.03
CA VAL A 168 -2.26 46.96 26.30
C VAL A 168 -1.22 45.90 26.64
N LYS A 169 0.08 46.23 26.59
CA LYS A 169 1.17 45.32 26.98
C LYS A 169 1.05 44.88 28.44
N ARG A 170 0.69 45.78 29.36
CA ARG A 170 0.45 45.48 30.79
C ARG A 170 -0.68 44.47 30.95
N ARG A 171 -1.84 44.72 30.33
CA ARG A 171 -2.99 43.79 30.37
C ARG A 171 -2.68 42.43 29.75
N TRP A 172 -1.88 42.38 28.68
CA TRP A 172 -1.42 41.12 28.09
C TRP A 172 -0.50 40.34 29.03
N ARG A 173 0.42 41.01 29.73
CA ARG A 173 1.29 40.38 30.74
C ARG A 173 0.51 39.90 31.96
N GLU A 174 -0.42 40.72 32.47
CA GLU A 174 -1.30 40.36 33.59
C GLU A 174 -2.20 39.17 33.25
N ARG A 175 -2.72 39.12 32.02
CA ARG A 175 -3.47 37.96 31.53
C ARG A 175 -2.58 36.73 31.39
N PHE A 176 -1.42 36.84 30.76
CA PHE A 176 -0.50 35.70 30.57
C PHE A 176 -0.02 35.12 31.91
N LEU A 177 0.26 35.98 32.90
CA LEU A 177 0.61 35.54 34.25
C LEU A 177 -0.58 34.86 34.94
N LYS A 178 -1.79 35.41 34.85
CA LYS A 178 -2.99 34.76 35.40
C LYS A 178 -3.25 33.40 34.75
N ASP A 179 -3.22 33.33 33.41
CA ASP A 179 -3.47 32.10 32.65
C ASP A 179 -2.40 31.03 32.99
N ALA A 180 -1.17 31.44 33.35
CA ALA A 180 -0.11 30.54 33.85
C ALA A 180 -0.26 30.14 35.33
N GLU A 181 -0.67 31.05 36.21
CA GLU A 181 -0.99 30.75 37.63
C GLU A 181 -2.17 29.77 37.73
N GLU A 182 -3.19 29.94 36.89
CA GLU A 182 -4.38 29.07 36.82
C GLU A 182 -3.99 27.67 36.34
N TYR A 183 -3.09 27.56 35.36
CA TYR A 183 -2.53 26.29 34.87
C TYR A 183 -1.68 25.56 35.94
N ILE A 184 -0.78 26.28 36.62
CA ILE A 184 0.03 25.71 37.72
C ILE A 184 -0.86 25.21 38.87
N LYS A 185 -2.01 25.85 39.11
CA LYS A 185 -2.92 25.48 40.18
C LYS A 185 -3.74 24.22 39.85
N GLU A 186 -4.11 24.00 38.59
CA GLU A 186 -4.77 22.75 38.17
C GLU A 186 -3.82 21.54 38.28
N ASP A 187 -2.53 21.68 37.92
CA ASP A 187 -1.53 20.60 38.05
C ASP A 187 -1.24 20.23 39.52
N CYS A 188 -1.23 21.19 40.44
CA CYS A 188 -0.94 20.93 41.86
C CYS A 188 -2.11 20.26 42.61
N GLU A 189 -3.36 20.64 42.34
CA GLU A 189 -4.53 20.12 43.07
C GLU A 189 -4.83 18.63 42.79
N GLU A 190 -4.23 18.03 41.75
CA GLU A 190 -4.37 16.59 41.44
C GLU A 190 -3.36 15.67 42.16
N THR A 191 -2.41 16.22 42.95
CA THR A 191 -1.28 15.43 43.52
C THR A 191 -1.29 15.19 45.04
N GLU A 192 -2.08 15.92 45.84
CA GLU A 192 -1.99 15.82 47.33
C GLU A 192 -2.96 14.81 48.00
N GLU A 193 -3.96 14.26 47.32
CA GLU A 193 -4.97 13.36 47.97
C GLU A 193 -4.48 11.91 48.29
N LEU A 194 -3.20 11.56 48.11
CA LEU A 194 -2.73 10.16 48.18
C LEU A 194 -1.67 9.78 49.24
N GLU A 195 -1.10 10.71 50.01
CA GLU A 195 -0.01 10.40 50.97
C GLU A 195 -0.28 10.73 52.46
N GLU A 196 -1.48 10.48 53.02
CA GLU A 196 -1.65 10.55 54.49
C GLU A 196 -2.59 9.49 55.11
N SER A 197 -2.07 8.29 55.40
CA SER A 197 -2.69 7.34 56.37
C SER A 197 -1.73 6.30 57.01
N GLY A 198 -0.45 6.63 57.14
CA GLY A 198 0.57 5.76 57.75
C GLY A 198 0.51 5.67 59.29
N GLY A 199 -0.56 5.11 59.88
CA GLY A 199 -0.74 5.05 61.33
C GLY A 199 -1.53 3.83 61.83
N GLY A 200 -0.84 2.78 62.27
CA GLY A 200 -1.46 1.49 62.57
C GLY A 200 -2.12 1.35 63.95
N GLN A 201 -3.41 0.97 63.98
CA GLN A 201 -4.04 0.21 65.06
C GLN A 201 -5.09 -0.76 64.49
N SER A 202 -5.11 -2.00 64.98
CA SER A 202 -5.99 -3.06 64.48
C SER A 202 -7.45 -2.88 64.94
N VAL A 203 -8.37 -2.66 64.00
CA VAL A 203 -9.82 -2.58 64.24
C VAL A 203 -10.53 -3.68 63.45
N GLU A 204 -11.45 -4.41 64.09
CA GLU A 204 -12.28 -5.42 63.43
C GLU A 204 -13.27 -4.77 62.45
N THR A 205 -12.94 -4.74 61.16
CA THR A 205 -13.81 -4.21 60.10
C THR A 205 -15.01 -5.13 59.87
N ARG A 206 -16.16 -4.77 60.45
CA ARG A 206 -17.45 -5.39 60.15
C ARG A 206 -17.95 -4.92 58.78
N SER A 207 -18.09 -5.84 57.84
CA SER A 207 -18.69 -5.56 56.54
C SER A 207 -20.22 -5.67 56.60
N TYR A 208 -20.88 -4.73 55.92
CA TYR A 208 -22.32 -4.71 55.74
C TYR A 208 -22.64 -4.66 54.24
N TYR A 209 -23.78 -5.21 53.84
CA TYR A 209 -24.31 -5.03 52.49
C TYR A 209 -25.82 -4.76 52.51
N THR A 210 -26.29 -4.06 51.49
CA THR A 210 -27.73 -3.88 51.21
C THR A 210 -28.12 -4.72 50.01
N ASP A 211 -29.30 -5.33 50.05
CA ASP A 211 -29.99 -5.73 48.83
C ASP A 211 -30.91 -4.60 48.32
N GLU A 212 -31.53 -4.81 47.16
CA GLU A 212 -32.41 -3.83 46.51
C GLU A 212 -33.73 -3.57 47.29
N SER A 213 -33.94 -4.19 48.46
CA SER A 213 -35.03 -3.85 49.38
C SER A 213 -34.71 -2.67 50.31
N GLY A 214 -33.45 -2.21 50.35
CA GLY A 214 -32.98 -1.14 51.24
C GLY A 214 -32.70 -1.59 52.68
N MET A 215 -32.74 -2.89 52.95
CA MET A 215 -32.36 -3.48 54.25
C MET A 215 -30.85 -3.72 54.31
N LEU A 216 -30.23 -3.34 55.43
CA LEU A 216 -28.78 -3.40 55.63
C LEU A 216 -28.40 -4.58 56.54
N TYR A 217 -27.60 -5.51 56.02
CA TYR A 217 -27.27 -6.79 56.65
C TYR A 217 -25.82 -6.86 57.12
N GLU A 218 -25.60 -7.28 58.38
CA GLU A 218 -24.27 -7.50 58.98
C GLU A 218 -23.69 -8.86 58.54
N LEU A 219 -22.54 -8.86 57.87
CA LEU A 219 -21.95 -10.08 57.33
C LEU A 219 -21.07 -10.77 58.38
N LYS A 220 -21.70 -11.63 59.20
CA LYS A 220 -21.01 -12.44 60.21
C LYS A 220 -20.24 -13.59 59.56
N THR A 221 -18.92 -13.46 59.49
CA THR A 221 -18.00 -14.54 59.14
C THR A 221 -17.76 -15.46 60.34
N ASP A 222 -18.64 -16.44 60.55
CA ASP A 222 -18.44 -17.48 61.57
C ASP A 222 -17.22 -18.34 61.21
N ASN A 223 -16.08 -18.04 61.83
CA ASN A 223 -14.78 -18.64 61.54
C ASN A 223 -14.63 -20.02 62.19
N ASN A 224 -15.42 -21.00 61.71
CA ASN A 224 -15.40 -22.38 62.20
C ASN A 224 -15.95 -23.37 61.15
N ASN A 225 -15.06 -24.04 60.39
CA ASN A 225 -15.42 -25.30 59.72
C ASN A 225 -14.19 -26.15 59.33
N SER A 226 -13.47 -26.63 60.34
CA SER A 226 -12.32 -27.52 60.18
C SER A 226 -12.66 -28.99 60.48
N ARG A 227 -13.56 -29.61 59.69
CA ARG A 227 -13.73 -31.08 59.68
C ARG A 227 -14.48 -31.68 58.48
N GLU A 228 -13.98 -32.84 58.05
CA GLU A 228 -14.71 -33.98 57.49
C GLU A 228 -15.65 -33.78 56.27
N ILE A 229 -15.06 -33.86 55.06
CA ILE A 229 -15.59 -34.76 54.02
C ILE A 229 -14.45 -35.67 53.54
N ASN A 230 -14.49 -36.94 53.94
CA ASN A 230 -13.74 -38.03 53.32
C ASN A 230 -14.69 -38.74 52.34
N GLY A 231 -14.25 -39.04 51.10
CA GLY A 231 -15.09 -39.79 50.16
C GLY A 231 -14.49 -39.99 48.77
N TYR A 232 -14.12 -41.24 48.49
CA TYR A 232 -13.91 -41.83 47.16
C TYR A 232 -12.90 -41.16 46.21
N LEU A 233 -11.64 -41.60 46.34
CA LEU A 233 -10.87 -42.04 45.17
C LEU A 233 -9.81 -43.06 45.62
N GLU A 234 -10.23 -44.33 45.70
CA GLU A 234 -9.30 -45.47 45.70
C GLU A 234 -8.98 -45.81 44.25
N GLU A 235 -7.71 -45.68 43.85
CA GLU A 235 -7.16 -46.43 42.71
C GLU A 235 -6.01 -47.30 43.22
N VAL A 236 -5.93 -48.50 42.64
CA VAL A 236 -5.19 -49.64 43.18
C VAL A 236 -3.67 -49.43 43.10
N VAL A 237 -2.99 -49.70 44.22
CA VAL A 237 -1.54 -49.96 44.25
C VAL A 237 -1.35 -51.42 44.65
N ASP A 238 -1.03 -52.27 43.68
CA ASP A 238 -0.64 -53.66 43.94
C ASP A 238 0.86 -53.73 44.23
N GLU A 239 1.22 -53.86 45.51
CA GLU A 239 2.54 -54.35 45.92
C GLU A 239 2.50 -55.88 46.10
N GLU A 240 3.18 -56.63 45.24
CA GLU A 240 3.57 -58.02 45.55
C GLU A 240 5.05 -58.08 45.93
N GLN A 241 5.32 -58.38 47.21
CA GLN A 241 6.60 -58.93 47.64
C GLN A 241 6.47 -60.46 47.64
N ASP A 242 7.41 -61.19 47.02
CA ASP A 242 8.31 -62.05 47.81
C ASP A 242 9.56 -62.53 47.04
N SER A 243 10.48 -63.12 47.79
CA SER A 243 11.79 -63.68 47.41
C SER A 243 11.74 -65.23 47.38
N PRO A 244 12.83 -66.07 47.36
CA PRO A 244 14.28 -65.82 47.44
C PRO A 244 15.22 -66.76 46.59
N THR A 245 16.54 -66.72 46.86
CA THR A 245 17.62 -67.71 46.51
C THR A 245 18.11 -67.78 45.04
N ASN A 246 19.38 -68.10 44.71
CA ASN A 246 20.61 -68.29 45.51
C ASN A 246 21.92 -68.07 44.68
N GLU A 247 23.01 -67.78 45.41
CA GLU A 247 24.44 -68.20 45.21
C GLU A 247 25.25 -67.97 43.90
N GLU A 248 26.36 -67.23 44.09
CA GLU A 248 27.75 -67.47 43.62
C GLU A 248 28.13 -67.57 42.11
N LYS A 249 28.80 -66.51 41.61
CA LYS A 249 30.27 -66.44 41.32
C LYS A 249 30.67 -65.02 40.84
N LEU A 250 31.67 -64.33 41.40
CA LEU A 250 33.14 -64.50 41.27
C LEU A 250 33.60 -64.52 39.79
N GLU A 251 34.31 -63.51 39.26
CA GLU A 251 35.70 -63.12 39.62
C GLU A 251 36.10 -61.68 39.18
N ILE A 252 37.08 -61.08 39.90
CA ILE A 252 38.17 -60.15 39.47
C ILE A 252 37.80 -58.91 38.59
N ALA A 253 37.94 -57.62 38.96
CA ALA A 253 38.79 -56.81 39.87
C ALA A 253 40.15 -56.29 39.30
N VAL A 254 40.66 -55.15 39.83
CA VAL A 254 41.94 -54.43 39.51
C VAL A 254 41.84 -53.55 38.23
N ASP A 255 41.74 -52.21 38.29
CA ASP A 255 42.73 -51.14 38.67
C ASP A 255 43.79 -50.88 37.56
N GLU A 256 44.29 -49.67 37.24
CA GLU A 256 43.99 -48.27 37.63
C GLU A 256 44.75 -47.25 36.71
N LYS A 257 44.61 -45.94 36.98
CA LYS A 257 45.60 -44.83 36.78
C LYS A 257 46.03 -44.34 35.37
N GLN A 258 45.59 -43.10 35.08
CA GLN A 258 46.40 -41.88 34.79
C GLN A 258 47.68 -41.95 33.94
N THR A 259 47.80 -41.04 32.95
CA THR A 259 48.69 -39.84 33.06
C THR A 259 48.46 -38.82 31.92
N ASP A 260 48.83 -37.57 32.18
CA ASP A 260 48.67 -36.40 31.31
C ASP A 260 49.86 -36.18 30.35
N SER A 261 49.68 -35.39 29.28
CA SER A 261 50.67 -34.39 28.78
C SER A 261 50.11 -33.54 27.63
N GLU A 262 50.78 -32.43 27.34
CA GLU A 262 50.25 -31.30 26.56
C GLU A 262 50.90 -31.10 25.17
N GLN A 263 50.31 -30.17 24.41
CA GLN A 263 50.97 -29.27 23.43
C GLN A 263 51.77 -29.84 22.24
N SER A 264 51.33 -29.48 21.03
CA SER A 264 52.10 -28.53 20.19
C SER A 264 51.27 -28.01 19.02
N GLU A 265 51.53 -26.76 18.61
CA GLU A 265 50.93 -26.13 17.43
C GLU A 265 51.62 -26.59 16.13
N THR A 266 50.92 -26.53 14.99
CA THR A 266 51.57 -26.18 13.72
C THR A 266 50.58 -25.54 12.73
N GLN A 267 51.08 -24.60 11.93
CA GLN A 267 50.32 -23.83 10.94
C GLN A 267 50.23 -24.56 9.59
N GLY A 268 49.27 -24.19 8.72
CA GLY A 268 49.49 -24.31 7.27
C GLY A 268 48.26 -24.55 6.38
N HIS A 269 47.91 -23.51 5.59
CA HIS A 269 47.27 -23.55 4.27
C HIS A 269 46.10 -24.53 3.96
N VAL A 270 44.93 -23.93 3.71
CA VAL A 270 43.91 -24.47 2.80
C VAL A 270 44.21 -23.99 1.36
N SER A 271 44.24 -24.90 0.39
CA SER A 271 44.35 -24.58 -1.06
C SER A 271 44.00 -25.78 -1.95
N GLY A 272 43.27 -25.55 -3.06
CA GLY A 272 42.79 -26.58 -4.00
C GLY A 272 41.41 -27.11 -3.58
N GLU A 273 40.32 -27.00 -4.35
CA GLU A 273 40.04 -27.23 -5.79
C GLU A 273 39.92 -28.71 -6.22
N ASN A 274 38.98 -28.92 -7.16
CA ASN A 274 38.69 -30.13 -7.95
C ASN A 274 37.74 -31.15 -7.30
N GLN A 275 36.51 -31.28 -7.82
CA GLN A 275 36.08 -31.94 -9.09
C GLN A 275 36.08 -33.48 -8.99
N LEU A 276 34.87 -34.05 -8.95
CA LEU A 276 34.44 -35.40 -9.36
C LEU A 276 32.90 -35.35 -9.25
N ARG A 277 32.07 -35.36 -10.30
CA ARG A 277 32.01 -36.09 -11.57
C ARG A 277 31.58 -37.56 -11.43
N GLU A 278 30.30 -37.75 -11.73
CA GLU A 278 29.58 -38.93 -12.26
C GLU A 278 30.32 -40.29 -12.32
N GLN A 279 29.70 -41.32 -11.74
CA GLN A 279 29.66 -42.66 -12.35
C GLN A 279 28.34 -43.36 -11.99
N GLU A 280 27.62 -43.85 -13.01
CA GLU A 280 26.41 -44.67 -12.87
C GLU A 280 26.73 -46.18 -12.88
N SER A 281 25.68 -47.01 -12.89
CA SER A 281 25.65 -48.48 -13.14
C SER A 281 25.95 -49.36 -11.92
N SER A 282 25.32 -50.53 -11.72
CA SER A 282 24.16 -51.17 -12.40
C SER A 282 23.67 -52.43 -11.61
N ILE A 283 22.73 -53.21 -12.17
CA ILE A 283 22.27 -54.57 -11.74
C ILE A 283 21.25 -54.49 -10.55
N ALA A 284 19.95 -54.86 -10.65
CA ALA A 284 19.25 -56.13 -11.04
C ALA A 284 19.31 -57.21 -9.92
N SER A 285 18.35 -58.14 -9.69
CA SER A 285 17.10 -58.55 -10.37
C SER A 285 16.18 -59.33 -9.36
N GLU A 286 15.39 -60.33 -9.83
CA GLU A 286 14.56 -61.32 -9.07
C GLU A 286 13.16 -60.81 -8.64
N GLU A 287 12.02 -61.36 -9.13
CA GLU A 287 11.35 -62.67 -8.87
C GLU A 287 10.52 -62.65 -7.55
N SER A 288 9.32 -63.26 -7.42
CA SER A 288 8.64 -64.33 -8.18
C SER A 288 7.09 -64.27 -8.13
N SER A 289 6.44 -65.11 -8.96
CA SER A 289 5.12 -65.81 -8.92
C SER A 289 4.08 -65.56 -7.78
N GLU A 290 2.77 -65.85 -7.91
CA GLU A 290 2.08 -67.00 -8.57
C GLU A 290 0.73 -66.66 -9.27
N ASP A 291 0.25 -67.60 -10.11
CA ASP A 291 -1.04 -67.58 -10.82
C ASP A 291 -2.25 -68.03 -9.96
N GLU A 292 -3.49 -67.68 -10.37
CA GLU A 292 -4.43 -68.70 -10.92
C GLU A 292 -5.75 -68.15 -11.51
N LYS A 293 -6.05 -68.61 -12.74
CA LYS A 293 -7.35 -69.00 -13.34
C LYS A 293 -8.52 -68.02 -13.50
N VAL A 294 -8.86 -67.82 -14.78
CA VAL A 294 -10.17 -67.43 -15.33
C VAL A 294 -11.14 -68.64 -15.30
N PRO A 295 -12.46 -68.44 -15.17
CA PRO A 295 -13.35 -68.78 -16.29
C PRO A 295 -14.44 -67.73 -16.59
N GLU A 296 -14.95 -67.76 -17.82
CA GLU A 296 -16.13 -67.00 -18.27
C GLU A 296 -17.43 -67.74 -17.92
N GLU A 297 -18.56 -67.03 -17.72
CA GLU A 297 -19.82 -67.18 -18.48
C GLU A 297 -21.10 -66.58 -17.81
N ASN A 298 -21.90 -65.89 -18.63
CA ASN A 298 -23.37 -65.91 -18.77
C ASN A 298 -24.41 -65.48 -17.67
N GLU A 299 -25.34 -64.64 -18.15
CA GLU A 299 -26.81 -64.62 -17.99
C GLU A 299 -27.54 -64.21 -16.67
N THR A 300 -28.06 -62.96 -16.71
CA THR A 300 -29.46 -62.50 -16.44
C THR A 300 -30.30 -63.02 -15.25
N ILE A 301 -31.00 -62.08 -14.56
CA ILE A 301 -32.49 -62.03 -14.50
C ILE A 301 -33.02 -60.66 -13.99
N GLU A 302 -34.33 -60.47 -14.09
CA GLU A 302 -35.19 -59.27 -13.97
C GLU A 302 -35.31 -58.69 -12.51
N SER A 303 -36.02 -57.60 -12.17
CA SER A 303 -37.20 -56.97 -12.81
C SER A 303 -37.51 -55.50 -12.42
N GLU A 304 -38.25 -54.82 -13.33
CA GLU A 304 -39.17 -53.65 -13.19
C GLU A 304 -38.71 -52.35 -12.43
N VAL A 305 -39.20 -51.13 -12.70
CA VAL A 305 -40.47 -50.64 -13.29
C VAL A 305 -40.24 -49.54 -14.38
N ARG A 306 -41.26 -49.42 -15.25
CA ARG A 306 -41.51 -48.46 -16.35
C ARG A 306 -41.26 -46.97 -15.99
N GLY A 307 -40.90 -46.06 -16.91
CA GLY A 307 -40.54 -46.22 -18.33
C GLY A 307 -41.07 -45.11 -19.27
N ALA A 308 -40.74 -45.23 -20.58
CA ALA A 308 -41.36 -44.54 -21.74
C ALA A 308 -41.11 -43.01 -21.91
N ARG A 309 -41.09 -42.39 -23.11
CA ARG A 309 -41.04 -42.76 -24.56
C ARG A 309 -40.86 -41.41 -25.34
N GLN A 310 -40.31 -41.26 -26.56
CA GLN A 310 -39.63 -42.13 -27.53
C GLN A 310 -39.08 -41.31 -28.74
N ASN A 311 -37.97 -41.74 -29.36
CA ASN A 311 -37.71 -41.74 -30.83
C ASN A 311 -37.71 -40.40 -31.66
N ARG A 312 -37.07 -40.27 -32.84
CA ARG A 312 -36.24 -41.20 -33.66
C ARG A 312 -35.28 -40.44 -34.61
N LYS A 313 -34.13 -41.08 -34.87
CA LYS A 313 -33.44 -41.32 -36.16
C LYS A 313 -34.17 -40.80 -37.43
N ALA A 314 -33.57 -40.09 -38.40
CA ALA A 314 -32.26 -40.15 -39.10
C ALA A 314 -32.31 -40.79 -40.52
N SER A 315 -31.90 -40.01 -41.53
CA SER A 315 -31.50 -40.35 -42.92
C SER A 315 -30.91 -39.03 -43.48
N GLN A 316 -29.74 -38.91 -44.12
CA GLN A 316 -29.17 -39.63 -45.28
C GLN A 316 -29.95 -39.39 -46.57
N GLY A 317 -29.29 -38.74 -47.55
CA GLY A 317 -29.83 -38.41 -48.87
C GLY A 317 -29.42 -37.01 -49.33
N GLY A 318 -28.78 -36.90 -50.51
CA GLY A 318 -28.53 -35.65 -51.20
C GLY A 318 -28.86 -35.80 -52.69
N TYR A 319 -29.11 -34.69 -53.39
CA TYR A 319 -29.24 -34.65 -54.86
C TYR A 319 -28.89 -33.26 -55.41
N GLU A 320 -28.96 -33.10 -56.73
CA GLU A 320 -28.25 -32.10 -57.51
C GLU A 320 -29.14 -30.95 -58.06
N ARG A 321 -28.55 -29.76 -58.17
CA ARG A 321 -28.50 -28.92 -59.42
C ARG A 321 -29.80 -28.45 -60.11
N GLY A 322 -29.98 -27.13 -60.12
CA GLY A 322 -30.92 -26.34 -60.96
C GLY A 322 -31.17 -24.99 -60.26
N ASN A 323 -30.72 -23.81 -60.72
CA ASN A 323 -30.97 -23.13 -61.99
C ASN A 323 -32.45 -23.04 -62.37
N ASP A 324 -33.06 -21.87 -62.15
CA ASP A 324 -34.05 -21.30 -63.08
C ASP A 324 -34.06 -19.76 -62.97
N GLU A 325 -34.77 -19.07 -63.87
CA GLU A 325 -34.54 -17.66 -64.23
C GLU A 325 -35.56 -16.63 -63.69
N ARG A 326 -35.04 -15.39 -63.49
CA ARG A 326 -35.65 -14.07 -63.79
C ARG A 326 -36.89 -13.52 -63.03
N ASN A 327 -36.70 -12.25 -62.65
CA ASN A 327 -37.59 -11.09 -62.87
C ASN A 327 -38.77 -10.76 -61.95
N GLU A 328 -39.09 -9.47 -62.08
CA GLU A 328 -40.32 -8.72 -61.77
C GLU A 328 -40.49 -8.13 -60.35
N ASP A 329 -40.48 -6.80 -60.35
CA ASP A 329 -40.55 -5.86 -59.25
C ASP A 329 -41.96 -5.71 -58.66
N GLN A 330 -42.11 -4.72 -57.76
CA GLN A 330 -43.31 -3.87 -57.70
C GLN A 330 -44.56 -4.34 -56.92
N GLU A 331 -44.41 -4.93 -55.73
CA GLU A 331 -45.58 -5.13 -54.82
C GLU A 331 -45.32 -4.86 -53.33
N PHE A 332 -44.65 -3.74 -53.00
CA PHE A 332 -44.63 -3.18 -51.62
C PHE A 332 -44.90 -1.67 -51.57
N LYS A 333 -45.77 -1.20 -52.46
CA LYS A 333 -46.52 0.06 -52.32
C LYS A 333 -48.01 -0.24 -52.45
N ASP A 334 -48.83 0.66 -51.92
CA ASP A 334 -50.28 0.72 -52.13
C ASP A 334 -51.13 -0.40 -51.48
N ARG A 335 -51.00 -0.57 -50.15
CA ARG A 335 -52.17 -0.88 -49.30
C ARG A 335 -51.94 -0.60 -47.80
N ILE A 336 -52.87 -0.03 -47.02
CA ILE A 336 -53.77 1.13 -47.16
C ILE A 336 -54.51 1.29 -45.81
N GLU A 337 -54.50 2.52 -45.27
CA GLU A 337 -55.51 3.22 -44.44
C GLU A 337 -56.24 2.54 -43.24
N ALA A 338 -56.28 3.32 -42.14
CA ALA A 338 -57.45 3.69 -41.28
C ALA A 338 -57.03 3.69 -39.78
N VAL A 339 -57.34 4.66 -38.90
CA VAL A 339 -58.22 5.86 -38.81
C VAL A 339 -57.42 6.89 -37.93
N VAL A 340 -57.13 8.15 -38.32
CA VAL A 340 -57.98 9.40 -38.29
C VAL A 340 -58.42 9.74 -36.83
N GLN A 341 -58.18 10.92 -36.21
CA GLN A 341 -58.40 12.34 -36.59
C GLN A 341 -57.23 13.27 -36.15
N ASP A 342 -56.81 14.34 -36.87
CA ASP A 342 -57.36 15.73 -37.06
C ASP A 342 -57.14 16.65 -35.83
N ASP A 343 -56.76 17.95 -35.88
CA ASP A 343 -56.23 18.91 -36.90
C ASP A 343 -55.39 20.00 -36.11
N GLU A 344 -55.01 21.25 -36.47
CA GLU A 344 -55.30 22.21 -37.56
C GLU A 344 -54.03 22.90 -38.14
N LEU A 345 -54.11 23.21 -39.45
CA LEU A 345 -53.73 24.40 -40.28
C LEU A 345 -52.80 25.54 -39.75
N ILE A 346 -52.11 26.38 -40.57
CA ILE A 346 -52.26 26.73 -42.02
C ILE A 346 -50.92 27.05 -42.79
N ASP A 347 -50.97 27.66 -44.00
CA ASP A 347 -49.98 27.57 -45.11
C ASP A 347 -49.19 28.89 -45.40
N VAL A 348 -47.89 28.96 -45.06
CA VAL A 348 -46.75 29.06 -46.03
C VAL A 348 -46.56 30.30 -46.99
N LYS A 349 -45.36 30.40 -47.61
CA LYS A 349 -44.88 31.15 -48.84
C LYS A 349 -44.33 32.60 -48.76
N HIS A 350 -43.04 32.68 -49.12
CA HIS A 350 -42.38 33.53 -50.14
C HIS A 350 -43.00 34.86 -50.67
N VAL A 351 -42.14 35.89 -50.82
CA VAL A 351 -41.82 36.63 -52.08
C VAL A 351 -40.59 37.53 -51.82
N SER A 352 -39.44 37.32 -52.46
CA SER A 352 -38.99 37.87 -53.77
C SER A 352 -38.62 39.38 -53.80
N THR A 353 -37.31 39.65 -53.70
CA THR A 353 -36.48 40.70 -54.36
C THR A 353 -37.11 42.00 -54.89
N LYS A 354 -36.47 43.15 -54.59
CA LYS A 354 -36.14 44.17 -55.60
C LYS A 354 -35.02 45.14 -55.19
N GLU A 355 -34.35 45.73 -56.19
CA GLU A 355 -33.21 46.65 -56.07
C GLU A 355 -33.61 48.13 -56.24
N THR A 356 -32.97 49.03 -55.49
CA THR A 356 -32.50 50.39 -55.88
C THR A 356 -31.58 50.93 -54.76
N GLY A 357 -30.59 51.79 -54.98
CA GLY A 357 -30.13 52.35 -56.26
C GLY A 357 -29.44 53.73 -56.13
N LEU A 358 -28.13 53.72 -55.82
CA LEU A 358 -27.13 54.79 -56.04
C LEU A 358 -27.15 56.12 -55.26
N ASP A 359 -25.94 56.70 -55.26
CA ASP A 359 -25.49 58.11 -55.10
C ASP A 359 -25.45 58.83 -53.73
N ASN A 360 -24.20 59.01 -53.28
CA ASN A 360 -23.55 60.28 -52.89
C ASN A 360 -24.40 61.41 -52.28
N GLU A 361 -24.07 61.82 -51.04
CA GLU A 361 -23.51 63.17 -50.88
C GLU A 361 -22.51 63.32 -49.72
N TYR A 362 -21.50 64.15 -49.99
CA TYR A 362 -20.46 64.62 -49.08
C TYR A 362 -21.02 65.70 -48.11
N ASN A 363 -20.27 66.06 -47.07
CA ASN A 363 -20.48 67.21 -46.17
C ASN A 363 -21.68 67.19 -45.20
N LYS A 364 -21.44 66.70 -43.98
CA LYS A 364 -21.73 67.52 -42.77
C LYS A 364 -20.87 67.19 -41.54
N ARG A 365 -19.64 67.71 -41.51
CA ARG A 365 -18.93 67.96 -40.24
C ARG A 365 -19.60 69.12 -39.51
N SER A 366 -20.10 68.91 -38.29
CA SER A 366 -20.03 69.86 -37.14
C SER A 366 -20.95 69.43 -36.00
N ARG A 367 -20.37 69.20 -34.79
CA ARG A 367 -21.05 68.93 -33.49
C ARG A 367 -21.87 67.64 -33.46
N MET A 368 -21.71 66.74 -32.49
CA MET A 368 -21.25 66.96 -31.11
C MET A 368 -19.98 66.17 -30.77
N GLU A 369 -19.17 66.73 -29.88
CA GLU A 369 -18.14 66.01 -29.12
C GLU A 369 -18.72 65.81 -27.71
N GLU A 370 -19.20 64.60 -27.42
CA GLU A 370 -19.54 64.11 -26.09
C GLU A 370 -19.28 62.60 -26.10
N GLY A 371 -18.76 62.06 -25.00
CA GLY A 371 -17.89 60.87 -25.06
C GLY A 371 -18.57 59.59 -25.56
N THR A 372 -18.12 59.07 -26.71
CA THR A 372 -18.21 57.64 -27.00
C THR A 372 -17.06 56.94 -26.28
N GLU A 373 -17.38 56.08 -25.32
CA GLU A 373 -16.40 55.12 -24.78
C GLU A 373 -15.85 54.25 -25.91
N GLU A 374 -14.53 54.11 -25.98
CA GLU A 374 -13.89 53.17 -26.91
C GLU A 374 -14.18 51.74 -26.43
N LYS A 375 -15.25 51.14 -26.96
CA LYS A 375 -15.58 49.73 -26.70
C LYS A 375 -14.42 48.87 -27.17
N GLU A 376 -13.68 48.29 -26.21
CA GLU A 376 -12.57 47.39 -26.47
C GLU A 376 -13.01 46.28 -27.45
N GLU A 377 -12.24 46.07 -28.51
CA GLU A 377 -12.52 45.04 -29.50
C GLU A 377 -12.07 43.68 -28.94
N VAL A 378 -13.00 42.73 -28.84
CA VAL A 378 -12.81 41.45 -28.17
C VAL A 378 -13.22 40.32 -29.10
N TRP A 379 -12.38 39.29 -29.23
CA TRP A 379 -12.63 38.20 -30.18
C TRP A 379 -13.70 37.22 -29.67
N THR A 380 -14.66 36.88 -30.53
CA THR A 380 -15.64 35.81 -30.32
C THR A 380 -15.98 35.11 -31.65
N ASP A 381 -16.18 33.80 -31.61
CA ASP A 381 -16.79 33.00 -32.68
C ASP A 381 -18.03 32.28 -32.10
N GLU A 382 -19.20 32.55 -32.67
CA GLU A 382 -20.50 32.01 -32.23
C GLU A 382 -20.61 30.48 -32.38
N LEU A 383 -19.86 29.88 -33.30
CA LEU A 383 -19.83 28.44 -33.56
C LEU A 383 -18.87 27.73 -32.59
N GLU A 384 -17.74 28.35 -32.24
CA GLU A 384 -16.91 27.88 -31.11
C GLU A 384 -17.67 27.99 -29.79
N GLU A 385 -18.45 29.06 -29.60
CA GLU A 385 -19.27 29.26 -28.40
C GLU A 385 -20.24 28.10 -28.12
N ALA A 386 -20.98 27.65 -29.14
CA ALA A 386 -21.91 26.54 -29.01
C ALA A 386 -21.18 25.21 -28.72
N ARG A 387 -20.02 24.98 -29.35
CA ARG A 387 -19.20 23.77 -29.14
C ARG A 387 -18.62 23.72 -27.72
N TRP A 388 -18.10 24.84 -27.24
CA TRP A 388 -17.51 24.94 -25.90
C TRP A 388 -18.55 24.72 -24.80
N ARG A 389 -19.77 25.29 -24.91
CA ARG A 389 -20.81 25.06 -23.87
C ARG A 389 -21.13 23.57 -23.75
N LYS A 390 -21.34 22.91 -24.89
CA LYS A 390 -21.58 21.46 -24.95
C LYS A 390 -20.40 20.65 -24.39
N MET A 391 -19.16 21.03 -24.68
CA MET A 391 -17.97 20.35 -24.17
C MET A 391 -17.84 20.46 -22.64
N VAL A 392 -18.07 21.66 -22.07
CA VAL A 392 -18.01 21.86 -20.61
C VAL A 392 -19.19 21.17 -19.91
N GLU A 393 -20.36 21.13 -20.54
CA GLU A 393 -21.53 20.36 -20.08
C GLU A 393 -21.24 18.84 -20.11
N GLU A 394 -20.60 18.31 -21.16
CA GLU A 394 -20.17 16.91 -21.23
C GLU A 394 -19.15 16.58 -20.11
N LEU A 395 -18.10 17.40 -19.95
CA LEU A 395 -17.11 17.25 -18.89
C LEU A 395 -17.72 17.29 -17.47
N PHE A 396 -18.66 18.20 -17.21
CA PHE A 396 -19.33 18.27 -15.91
C PHE A 396 -20.26 17.07 -15.67
N ASN A 397 -20.88 16.52 -16.72
CA ASN A 397 -21.71 15.33 -16.61
C ASN A 397 -20.88 14.04 -16.36
N ASP A 398 -19.65 13.97 -16.87
CA ASP A 398 -18.73 12.83 -16.67
C ASP A 398 -18.11 12.73 -15.25
N LEU A 399 -18.14 13.81 -14.46
CA LEU A 399 -17.73 13.79 -13.04
C LEU A 399 -18.61 12.85 -12.19
N SER A 400 -18.10 12.29 -11.08
CA SER A 400 -18.96 11.52 -10.17
C SER A 400 -19.93 12.43 -9.41
N ASP A 401 -20.99 11.88 -8.83
CA ASP A 401 -21.93 12.68 -8.02
C ASP A 401 -21.29 13.23 -6.74
N GLU A 402 -20.19 12.62 -6.27
CA GLU A 402 -19.36 13.12 -5.17
C GLU A 402 -18.52 14.32 -5.65
N ASP A 403 -17.78 14.19 -6.76
CA ASP A 403 -16.98 15.28 -7.36
C ASP A 403 -17.86 16.49 -7.74
N LYS A 404 -19.04 16.25 -8.31
CA LYS A 404 -20.04 17.28 -8.65
C LYS A 404 -20.50 18.05 -7.42
N GLU A 405 -20.61 17.38 -6.28
CA GLU A 405 -21.08 17.98 -5.02
C GLU A 405 -19.95 18.70 -4.26
N GLU A 406 -18.71 18.21 -4.32
CA GLU A 406 -17.53 18.97 -3.88
C GLU A 406 -17.31 20.22 -4.74
N PHE A 407 -17.46 20.12 -6.07
CA PHE A 407 -17.34 21.27 -6.98
C PHE A 407 -18.45 22.32 -6.76
N ARG A 408 -19.70 21.89 -6.51
CA ARG A 408 -20.77 22.81 -6.05
C ARG A 408 -20.38 23.50 -4.75
N GLN A 409 -19.93 22.75 -3.74
CA GLN A 409 -19.56 23.34 -2.45
C GLN A 409 -18.38 24.32 -2.55
N TYR A 410 -17.43 24.07 -3.47
CA TYR A 410 -16.39 25.03 -3.82
C TYR A 410 -16.97 26.32 -4.42
N LEU A 411 -17.80 26.23 -5.45
CA LEU A 411 -18.43 27.40 -6.07
C LEU A 411 -19.31 28.17 -5.08
N GLU A 412 -20.16 27.48 -4.30
CA GLU A 412 -20.94 28.10 -3.24
C GLU A 412 -20.08 28.67 -2.09
N SER A 413 -18.76 28.44 -2.06
CA SER A 413 -17.83 29.07 -1.10
C SER A 413 -17.18 30.35 -1.64
N LEU A 414 -17.30 30.63 -2.94
CA LEU A 414 -16.84 31.88 -3.54
C LEU A 414 -17.80 33.07 -3.29
N ILE A 415 -19.02 32.79 -2.82
CA ILE A 415 -20.01 33.78 -2.41
C ILE A 415 -20.26 33.63 -0.91
N GLU A 416 -19.54 34.43 -0.11
CA GLU A 416 -19.73 34.52 1.34
C GLU A 416 -20.66 35.68 1.75
N ASP A 417 -20.70 36.73 0.93
CA ASP A 417 -21.47 37.96 1.14
C ASP A 417 -22.00 38.54 -0.19
N ILE A 418 -22.56 39.76 -0.15
CA ILE A 418 -23.07 40.45 -1.35
C ILE A 418 -21.97 41.14 -2.16
N ASP A 419 -20.89 41.58 -1.52
CA ASP A 419 -19.81 42.30 -2.18
C ASP A 419 -19.01 41.34 -3.09
N THR A 420 -18.78 40.11 -2.64
CA THR A 420 -18.27 38.99 -3.45
C THR A 420 -19.23 38.61 -4.59
N ALA A 421 -20.55 38.56 -4.37
CA ALA A 421 -21.52 38.34 -5.45
C ALA A 421 -21.47 39.44 -6.53
N ASN A 422 -21.43 40.71 -6.12
CA ASN A 422 -21.30 41.86 -7.03
C ASN A 422 -19.91 41.93 -7.68
N GLU A 423 -18.84 41.48 -7.02
CA GLU A 423 -17.52 41.33 -7.65
C GLU A 423 -17.54 40.26 -8.76
N ILE A 424 -18.14 39.09 -8.53
CA ILE A 424 -18.20 38.03 -9.55
C ILE A 424 -19.14 38.43 -10.73
N ARG A 425 -20.23 39.17 -10.49
CA ARG A 425 -21.03 39.77 -11.60
C ARG A 425 -20.20 40.73 -12.45
N ARG A 426 -19.53 41.71 -11.83
CA ARG A 426 -18.66 42.68 -12.52
C ARG A 426 -17.49 41.99 -13.24
N LYS A 427 -16.89 40.96 -12.63
CA LYS A 427 -15.87 40.08 -13.22
C LYS A 427 -16.38 39.38 -14.49
N HIS A 428 -17.64 38.97 -14.56
CA HIS A 428 -18.24 38.39 -15.76
C HIS A 428 -18.84 39.42 -16.74
N GLY A 429 -18.72 40.72 -16.47
CA GLY A 429 -19.31 41.79 -17.29
C GLY A 429 -20.83 41.85 -17.25
N LEU A 430 -21.46 41.34 -16.19
CA LEU A 430 -22.86 41.58 -15.87
C LEU A 430 -23.00 42.93 -15.16
N ASP A 431 -24.18 43.56 -15.31
CA ASP A 431 -24.54 44.73 -14.52
C ASP A 431 -24.63 44.39 -13.02
N GLU A 432 -24.47 45.41 -12.17
CA GLU A 432 -24.64 45.27 -10.71
C GLU A 432 -26.04 44.73 -10.37
N LEU A 433 -26.19 44.08 -9.21
CA LEU A 433 -27.47 43.56 -8.74
C LEU A 433 -28.52 44.68 -8.63
N ASP A 434 -29.76 44.42 -9.05
CA ASP A 434 -30.86 45.31 -8.72
C ASP A 434 -31.27 45.17 -7.24
N LYS A 435 -32.00 46.16 -6.70
CA LYS A 435 -32.27 46.23 -5.25
C LYS A 435 -33.22 45.16 -4.72
N GLU A 436 -33.88 44.41 -5.60
CA GLU A 436 -34.69 43.24 -5.27
C GLU A 436 -33.80 41.98 -5.30
N GLU A 437 -32.93 41.83 -6.32
CA GLU A 437 -31.87 40.79 -6.34
C GLU A 437 -30.92 40.90 -5.12
N GLU A 438 -30.39 42.10 -4.84
CA GLU A 438 -29.51 42.38 -3.68
C GLU A 438 -30.14 41.94 -2.36
N ARG A 439 -31.45 42.17 -2.23
CA ARG A 439 -32.19 41.86 -1.01
C ARG A 439 -32.41 40.36 -0.87
N GLU A 440 -32.84 39.66 -1.92
CA GLU A 440 -33.00 38.21 -1.88
C GLU A 440 -31.66 37.52 -1.55
N ILE A 441 -30.56 38.01 -2.13
CA ILE A 441 -29.20 37.50 -1.85
C ILE A 441 -28.80 37.72 -0.39
N GLN A 442 -29.05 38.90 0.18
CA GLN A 442 -28.78 39.14 1.61
C GLN A 442 -29.63 38.26 2.53
N GLU A 443 -30.90 38.01 2.19
CA GLU A 443 -31.78 37.13 2.98
C GLU A 443 -31.33 35.66 2.87
N PHE A 444 -30.95 35.18 1.70
CA PHE A 444 -30.37 33.84 1.47
C PHE A 444 -29.05 33.62 2.22
N LEU A 445 -28.10 34.56 2.12
CA LEU A 445 -26.78 34.42 2.76
C LEU A 445 -26.87 34.48 4.28
N ARG A 446 -27.78 35.29 4.84
CA ARG A 446 -28.09 35.28 6.29
C ARG A 446 -28.69 33.94 6.72
N PHE A 447 -29.63 33.40 5.96
CA PHE A 447 -30.21 32.08 6.21
C PHE A 447 -29.17 30.97 6.19
N ARG A 448 -28.36 30.91 5.13
CA ARG A 448 -27.28 29.93 4.96
C ARG A 448 -26.23 30.03 6.06
N LYS A 449 -25.91 31.23 6.56
CA LYS A 449 -25.05 31.45 7.73
C LYS A 449 -25.69 30.92 9.02
N ALA A 450 -26.94 31.27 9.31
CA ALA A 450 -27.63 30.82 10.52
C ALA A 450 -27.75 29.29 10.59
N CYS A 451 -28.02 28.62 9.46
CA CYS A 451 -28.03 27.16 9.36
C CYS A 451 -26.65 26.51 9.58
N ARG A 452 -25.54 27.17 9.18
CA ARG A 452 -24.17 26.71 9.48
C ARG A 452 -23.82 26.88 10.95
N GLU A 453 -24.29 27.95 11.58
CA GLU A 453 -24.03 28.28 13.00
C GLU A 453 -24.92 27.47 13.96
N ASN A 454 -26.11 27.03 13.52
CA ASN A 454 -27.10 26.34 14.34
C ASN A 454 -27.64 25.05 13.64
N PRO A 455 -26.81 24.03 13.39
CA PRO A 455 -27.20 22.84 12.62
C PRO A 455 -28.31 22.00 13.28
N ASP A 456 -28.50 22.13 14.60
CA ASP A 456 -29.52 21.40 15.36
C ASP A 456 -30.89 22.12 15.39
N LYS A 457 -30.99 23.37 14.91
CA LYS A 457 -32.27 24.10 14.88
C LYS A 457 -33.12 23.69 13.67
N PRO A 458 -34.45 23.52 13.84
CA PRO A 458 -35.34 23.27 12.71
C PRO A 458 -35.45 24.52 11.80
N VAL A 459 -35.67 24.28 10.51
CA VAL A 459 -35.77 25.32 9.47
C VAL A 459 -36.86 26.33 9.79
N GLU A 460 -37.97 25.88 10.35
CA GLU A 460 -39.07 26.69 10.87
C GLU A 460 -38.62 27.76 11.88
N GLU A 461 -37.69 27.42 12.77
CA GLU A 461 -37.20 28.33 13.80
C GLU A 461 -36.24 29.36 13.19
N ILE A 462 -35.29 28.92 12.36
CA ILE A 462 -34.32 29.80 11.69
C ILE A 462 -35.03 30.79 10.76
N ALA A 463 -36.02 30.33 9.98
CA ALA A 463 -36.83 31.20 9.12
C ALA A 463 -37.61 32.25 9.94
N SER A 464 -38.22 31.84 11.07
CA SER A 464 -38.95 32.74 11.97
C SER A 464 -38.04 33.72 12.72
N GLU A 465 -36.79 33.36 13.02
CA GLU A 465 -35.82 34.26 13.65
C GLU A 465 -35.34 35.33 12.66
N LEU A 466 -35.15 34.96 11.40
CA LEU A 466 -34.69 35.85 10.33
C LEU A 466 -35.82 36.62 9.61
N GLN A 467 -37.08 36.32 9.90
CA GLN A 467 -38.28 36.88 9.24
C GLN A 467 -38.38 36.57 7.74
N ILE A 468 -37.87 35.41 7.34
CA ILE A 468 -37.90 34.89 5.96
C ILE A 468 -39.16 34.03 5.79
N ASP A 469 -39.76 34.03 4.60
CA ASP A 469 -40.92 33.17 4.33
C ASP A 469 -40.55 31.68 4.46
N LEU A 470 -41.46 30.87 5.02
CA LEU A 470 -41.17 29.47 5.32
C LEU A 470 -41.10 28.58 4.07
N GLU A 471 -41.81 28.89 3.00
CA GLU A 471 -41.71 28.15 1.73
C GLU A 471 -40.42 28.52 0.99
N GLN A 472 -40.00 29.80 1.04
CA GLN A 472 -38.71 30.28 0.52
C GLN A 472 -37.52 29.71 1.31
N ALA A 473 -37.56 29.75 2.65
CA ALA A 473 -36.54 29.13 3.48
C ALA A 473 -36.43 27.61 3.25
N LYS A 474 -37.56 26.92 3.01
CA LYS A 474 -37.56 25.49 2.67
C LYS A 474 -37.03 25.20 1.28
N SER A 475 -37.35 26.01 0.26
CA SER A 475 -36.75 25.83 -1.07
C SER A 475 -35.23 26.00 -1.00
N TRP A 476 -34.74 27.01 -0.26
CA TRP A 476 -33.32 27.26 0.00
C TRP A 476 -32.59 26.17 0.81
N THR A 477 -33.29 25.24 1.48
CA THR A 477 -32.64 24.07 2.11
C THR A 477 -32.35 22.92 1.14
N ASP A 478 -33.06 22.85 0.02
CA ASP A 478 -32.62 22.07 -1.14
C ASP A 478 -31.59 22.91 -1.90
N ARG A 479 -30.33 22.46 -1.89
CA ARG A 479 -29.16 23.13 -2.51
C ARG A 479 -29.35 23.45 -4.00
N ARG A 480 -30.36 22.86 -4.65
CA ARG A 480 -30.70 23.12 -6.06
C ARG A 480 -31.43 24.45 -6.30
N ASN A 481 -31.99 25.07 -5.26
CA ASN A 481 -32.81 26.30 -5.37
C ASN A 481 -32.10 27.51 -4.76
N HIS A 482 -30.95 27.91 -5.29
CA HIS A 482 -30.40 29.24 -5.00
C HIS A 482 -31.30 30.36 -5.61
N PRO A 483 -31.27 31.60 -5.07
CA PRO A 483 -31.76 32.79 -5.76
C PRO A 483 -31.28 32.86 -7.22
N GLU A 484 -32.12 33.31 -8.15
CA GLU A 484 -31.84 33.20 -9.58
C GLU A 484 -30.55 33.92 -10.00
N ALA A 485 -30.29 35.10 -9.42
CA ALA A 485 -29.06 35.87 -9.59
C ALA A 485 -27.81 35.14 -9.05
N ILE A 486 -27.89 34.46 -7.90
CA ILE A 486 -26.78 33.60 -7.41
C ILE A 486 -26.58 32.41 -8.36
N ARG A 487 -27.65 31.79 -8.83
CA ARG A 487 -27.58 30.64 -9.73
C ARG A 487 -26.92 31.02 -11.07
N GLU A 488 -27.22 32.21 -11.60
CA GLU A 488 -26.53 32.74 -12.79
C GLU A 488 -25.03 32.94 -12.52
N VAL A 489 -24.67 33.64 -11.45
CA VAL A 489 -23.29 33.92 -11.06
C VAL A 489 -22.48 32.64 -10.84
N LEU A 490 -23.02 31.69 -10.08
CA LEU A 490 -22.39 30.38 -9.83
C LEU A 490 -22.24 29.57 -11.11
N ASN A 491 -23.19 29.63 -12.05
CA ASN A 491 -23.06 28.98 -13.35
C ASN A 491 -21.94 29.61 -14.19
N LEU A 492 -21.84 30.94 -14.26
CA LEU A 492 -20.77 31.60 -15.03
C LEU A 492 -19.38 31.33 -14.42
N GLU A 493 -19.25 31.31 -13.10
CA GLU A 493 -17.99 30.96 -12.45
C GLU A 493 -17.69 29.45 -12.60
N ALA A 494 -18.70 28.58 -12.57
CA ALA A 494 -18.55 27.15 -12.87
C ALA A 494 -17.96 26.93 -14.28
N TYR A 495 -18.54 27.60 -15.28
CA TYR A 495 -18.05 27.56 -16.66
C TYR A 495 -16.59 28.06 -16.77
N LEU A 496 -16.25 29.14 -16.06
CA LEU A 496 -14.89 29.67 -16.04
C LEU A 496 -13.91 28.66 -15.41
N GLN A 497 -14.20 28.18 -14.21
CA GLN A 497 -13.35 27.27 -13.44
C GLN A 497 -13.17 25.92 -14.17
N LEU A 498 -14.24 25.35 -14.73
CA LEU A 498 -14.14 24.13 -15.57
C LEU A 498 -13.31 24.38 -16.82
N SER A 499 -13.40 25.55 -17.46
CA SER A 499 -12.60 25.86 -18.65
C SER A 499 -11.11 26.05 -18.33
N MET A 500 -10.78 26.68 -17.19
CA MET A 500 -9.41 26.82 -16.70
C MET A 500 -8.82 25.47 -16.30
N TRP A 501 -9.60 24.63 -15.60
CA TRP A 501 -9.17 23.28 -15.23
C TRP A 501 -8.98 22.37 -16.44
N TYR A 502 -9.86 22.45 -17.45
CA TYR A 502 -9.70 21.73 -18.71
C TYR A 502 -8.45 22.17 -19.49
N GLN A 503 -8.15 23.47 -19.52
CA GLN A 503 -6.89 23.98 -20.09
C GLN A 503 -5.69 23.47 -19.30
N GLU A 504 -5.70 23.52 -17.95
CA GLU A 504 -4.61 22.98 -17.14
C GLU A 504 -4.41 21.47 -17.34
N ILE A 505 -5.49 20.67 -17.45
CA ILE A 505 -5.41 19.23 -17.75
C ILE A 505 -4.71 19.01 -19.10
N ILE A 506 -5.16 19.70 -20.16
CA ILE A 506 -4.54 19.64 -21.49
C ILE A 506 -3.06 20.03 -21.41
N GLU A 507 -2.74 21.12 -20.72
CA GLU A 507 -1.40 21.73 -20.67
C GLU A 507 -0.44 21.03 -19.71
N SER A 508 -0.94 20.21 -18.77
CA SER A 508 -0.13 19.42 -17.84
C SER A 508 0.70 18.32 -18.53
N GLU A 509 0.29 17.87 -19.71
CA GLU A 509 0.96 16.79 -20.46
C GLU A 509 1.99 17.30 -21.48
N TYR A 510 2.09 18.61 -21.68
CA TYR A 510 2.99 19.26 -22.65
C TYR A 510 4.13 20.04 -21.97
N PRO A 511 5.22 20.38 -22.70
CA PRO A 511 6.28 21.23 -22.16
C PRO A 511 5.75 22.63 -21.80
N ARG A 512 6.02 23.08 -20.57
CA ARG A 512 5.64 24.42 -20.09
C ARG A 512 6.72 25.49 -20.33
N SER A 513 7.93 25.06 -20.68
CA SER A 513 9.07 25.93 -20.98
C SER A 513 9.86 25.43 -22.20
N LEU A 514 10.58 26.35 -22.86
CA LEU A 514 11.42 26.03 -24.02
C LEU A 514 12.51 25.01 -23.65
N THR A 515 13.06 25.10 -22.42
CA THR A 515 13.99 24.11 -21.86
C THR A 515 13.35 22.73 -21.70
N GLU A 516 12.11 22.62 -21.23
CA GLU A 516 11.39 21.33 -21.17
C GLU A 516 11.15 20.73 -22.56
N LEU A 517 10.88 21.57 -23.57
CA LEU A 517 10.72 21.13 -24.96
C LEU A 517 12.04 20.55 -25.50
N GLU A 518 13.15 21.25 -25.30
CA GLU A 518 14.48 20.78 -25.68
C GLU A 518 14.89 19.51 -24.91
N GLU A 519 14.66 19.44 -23.60
CA GLU A 519 14.89 18.24 -22.79
C GLU A 519 14.05 17.05 -23.26
N ALA A 520 12.76 17.25 -23.56
CA ALA A 520 11.87 16.17 -23.99
C ALA A 520 12.25 15.64 -25.39
N LEU A 521 12.79 16.51 -26.27
CA LEU A 521 13.37 16.13 -27.55
C LEU A 521 14.69 15.38 -27.39
N GLN A 522 15.59 15.83 -26.52
CA GLN A 522 16.83 15.11 -26.18
C GLN A 522 16.55 13.72 -25.61
N LYS A 523 15.53 13.59 -24.75
CA LYS A 523 15.06 12.31 -24.18
C LYS A 523 14.27 11.45 -25.18
N SER A 524 14.01 11.94 -26.39
CA SER A 524 13.28 11.24 -27.46
C SER A 524 14.10 11.10 -28.75
N PRO A 525 15.16 10.26 -28.82
CA PRO A 525 16.03 10.17 -30.01
C PRO A 525 15.30 9.85 -31.32
N ALA A 526 14.16 9.15 -31.28
CA ALA A 526 13.32 8.92 -32.45
C ALA A 526 12.73 10.22 -33.03
N LEU A 527 12.45 11.21 -32.18
CA LEU A 527 11.99 12.55 -32.57
C LEU A 527 13.15 13.48 -32.98
N GLN A 528 14.40 13.12 -32.71
CA GLN A 528 15.56 13.80 -33.30
C GLN A 528 15.94 13.22 -34.67
N LEU A 529 15.93 11.89 -34.79
CA LEU A 529 16.31 11.15 -36.00
C LEU A 529 15.25 11.19 -37.12
N GLY A 530 14.01 11.60 -36.81
CA GLY A 530 12.92 11.70 -37.79
C GLY A 530 13.15 12.74 -38.90
N GLY A 531 14.11 13.65 -38.73
CA GLY A 531 14.40 14.69 -39.72
C GLY A 531 13.34 15.79 -39.77
N PHE A 532 12.83 16.19 -38.59
CA PHE A 532 11.87 17.29 -38.45
C PHE A 532 12.40 18.55 -39.13
N TYR A 533 11.52 19.22 -39.85
CA TYR A 533 11.84 20.50 -40.46
C TYR A 533 11.95 21.56 -39.37
N GLN A 534 12.85 22.53 -39.56
CA GLN A 534 13.00 23.69 -38.66
C GLN A 534 11.64 24.33 -38.31
N LEU A 535 10.72 24.37 -39.30
CA LEU A 535 9.32 24.80 -39.16
C LEU A 535 8.54 24.09 -38.05
N GLU A 536 8.70 22.78 -37.88
CA GLU A 536 7.96 21.99 -36.88
C GLU A 536 8.50 22.24 -35.46
N PHE A 537 9.81 22.51 -35.35
CA PHE A 537 10.42 22.97 -34.11
C PHE A 537 10.03 24.43 -33.79
N ASP A 538 10.03 25.32 -34.79
CA ASP A 538 9.65 26.72 -34.63
C ASP A 538 8.15 26.85 -34.25
N GLU A 539 7.25 26.04 -34.83
CA GLU A 539 5.84 25.95 -34.39
C GLU A 539 5.72 25.45 -32.94
N GLY A 540 6.44 24.39 -32.59
CA GLY A 540 6.46 23.83 -31.23
C GLY A 540 6.98 24.85 -30.21
N ARG A 541 8.06 25.54 -30.56
CA ARG A 541 8.66 26.62 -29.77
C ARG A 541 7.67 27.77 -29.56
N MET A 542 7.07 28.28 -30.63
CA MET A 542 6.05 29.33 -30.58
C MET A 542 4.90 28.95 -29.65
N TRP A 543 4.38 27.72 -29.74
CA TRP A 543 3.30 27.24 -28.87
C TRP A 543 3.69 27.31 -27.40
N VAL A 544 4.89 26.83 -27.06
CA VAL A 544 5.42 26.85 -25.69
C VAL A 544 5.69 28.29 -25.21
N GLU A 545 6.23 29.17 -26.04
CA GLU A 545 6.46 30.58 -25.66
C GLU A 545 5.15 31.35 -25.48
N ILE A 546 4.13 31.13 -26.32
CA ILE A 546 2.79 31.72 -26.15
C ILE A 546 2.10 31.18 -24.89
N LYS A 547 2.20 29.87 -24.60
CA LYS A 547 1.68 29.30 -23.34
C LYS A 547 2.42 29.84 -22.11
N GLY A 548 3.74 30.00 -22.19
CA GLY A 548 4.53 30.68 -21.18
C GLY A 548 4.09 32.14 -20.95
N MET A 549 3.70 32.87 -22.01
CA MET A 549 3.10 34.21 -21.86
C MET A 549 1.71 34.16 -21.22
N GLN A 550 0.87 33.17 -21.55
CA GLN A 550 -0.47 32.98 -20.97
C GLN A 550 -0.38 32.69 -19.46
N HIS A 551 0.43 31.69 -19.05
CA HIS A 551 0.64 31.36 -17.64
C HIS A 551 1.28 32.50 -16.83
N ALA A 552 2.16 33.30 -17.46
CA ALA A 552 2.79 34.45 -16.82
C ALA A 552 1.90 35.72 -16.79
N GLY A 553 0.62 35.63 -17.17
CA GLY A 553 -0.31 36.77 -17.18
C GLY A 553 0.03 37.85 -18.22
N LYS A 554 0.89 37.55 -19.21
CA LYS A 554 1.39 38.50 -20.22
C LYS A 554 0.48 38.61 -21.45
N ILE A 555 -0.72 38.02 -21.40
CA ILE A 555 -1.74 38.12 -22.43
C ILE A 555 -3.02 38.61 -21.76
N ASP A 556 -3.32 39.90 -21.92
CA ASP A 556 -4.45 40.55 -21.26
C ASP A 556 -5.78 39.89 -21.64
N TYR A 557 -6.53 39.46 -20.64
CA TYR A 557 -7.89 38.97 -20.79
C TYR A 557 -8.87 39.72 -19.90
N VAL A 558 -10.11 39.80 -20.35
CA VAL A 558 -11.27 40.23 -19.59
C VAL A 558 -12.16 38.99 -19.46
N VAL A 559 -12.58 38.66 -18.24
CA VAL A 559 -13.59 37.62 -18.07
C VAL A 559 -14.94 38.18 -18.55
N ARG A 560 -15.68 37.44 -19.39
CA ARG A 560 -17.08 37.73 -19.73
C ARG A 560 -17.86 36.45 -19.92
N GLU A 561 -19.09 36.39 -19.41
CA GLU A 561 -20.02 35.26 -19.62
C GLU A 561 -19.38 33.88 -19.32
N GLY A 562 -18.64 33.79 -18.20
CA GLY A 562 -17.94 32.57 -17.79
C GLY A 562 -16.72 32.18 -18.64
N ARG A 563 -16.14 33.11 -19.43
CA ARG A 563 -14.96 32.85 -20.27
C ARG A 563 -13.86 33.88 -20.13
N LEU A 564 -12.62 33.42 -20.28
CA LEU A 564 -11.47 34.26 -20.63
C LEU A 564 -11.66 34.80 -22.05
N ARG A 565 -11.82 36.12 -22.22
CA ARG A 565 -11.80 36.77 -23.55
C ARG A 565 -10.58 37.69 -23.67
N TYR A 566 -9.69 37.40 -24.60
CA TYR A 566 -8.39 38.06 -24.75
C TYR A 566 -8.48 39.36 -25.57
N LYS A 567 -7.69 40.38 -25.22
CA LYS A 567 -7.68 41.67 -25.93
C LYS A 567 -7.08 41.53 -27.32
N VAL A 568 -7.81 42.00 -28.33
CA VAL A 568 -7.45 41.76 -29.74
C VAL A 568 -6.15 42.47 -30.13
N GLU A 569 -5.83 43.62 -29.54
CA GLU A 569 -4.57 44.35 -29.73
C GLU A 569 -3.35 43.50 -29.34
N ARG A 570 -3.46 42.75 -28.23
CA ARG A 570 -2.40 41.91 -27.69
C ARG A 570 -2.22 40.64 -28.54
N ILE A 571 -3.31 40.02 -28.99
CA ILE A 571 -3.25 38.91 -29.97
C ILE A 571 -2.62 39.40 -31.29
N ARG A 572 -3.09 40.55 -31.82
CA ARG A 572 -2.52 41.19 -33.01
C ARG A 572 -1.04 41.57 -32.83
N GLN A 573 -0.56 41.80 -31.61
CA GLN A 573 0.87 42.01 -31.32
C GLN A 573 1.63 40.69 -31.39
N ILE A 574 1.22 39.68 -30.63
CA ILE A 574 1.88 38.36 -30.57
C ILE A 574 1.96 37.72 -31.96
N ALA A 575 0.90 37.84 -32.76
CA ALA A 575 0.87 37.41 -34.16
C ALA A 575 1.93 38.10 -35.04
N ARG A 576 2.24 39.39 -34.79
CA ARG A 576 3.33 40.11 -35.47
C ARG A 576 4.71 39.73 -34.94
N GLU A 577 4.82 39.31 -33.68
CA GLU A 577 6.07 38.85 -33.06
C GLU A 577 6.50 37.48 -33.62
N TYR A 578 5.55 36.57 -33.86
CA TYR A 578 5.82 35.24 -34.44
C TYR A 578 5.57 35.12 -35.97
N ASN A 579 5.19 36.21 -36.64
CA ASN A 579 4.83 36.23 -38.07
C ASN A 579 3.72 35.21 -38.42
N GLU A 580 2.68 35.17 -37.59
CA GLU A 580 1.55 34.24 -37.71
C GLU A 580 0.21 34.96 -37.85
N SER A 581 -0.83 34.19 -38.14
CA SER A 581 -2.22 34.67 -38.14
C SER A 581 -2.68 34.99 -36.70
N PRO A 582 -3.40 36.11 -36.47
CA PRO A 582 -3.97 36.38 -35.15
C PRO A 582 -5.01 35.33 -34.71
N GLU A 583 -5.70 34.70 -35.65
CA GLU A 583 -6.56 33.52 -35.42
C GLU A 583 -5.73 32.32 -34.93
N ARG A 584 -4.56 32.07 -35.53
CA ARG A 584 -3.62 31.00 -35.12
C ARG A 584 -3.16 31.18 -33.68
N VAL A 585 -2.76 32.39 -33.32
CA VAL A 585 -2.37 32.75 -31.94
C VAL A 585 -3.55 32.55 -30.98
N TYR A 586 -4.76 32.96 -31.34
CA TYR A 586 -5.96 32.74 -30.54
C TYR A 586 -6.26 31.23 -30.34
N GLN A 587 -6.10 30.40 -31.38
CA GLN A 587 -6.26 28.94 -31.28
C GLN A 587 -5.21 28.28 -30.36
N ILE A 588 -3.97 28.78 -30.36
CA ILE A 588 -2.92 28.33 -29.42
C ILE A 588 -3.34 28.68 -27.98
N ILE A 589 -3.71 29.93 -27.73
CA ILE A 589 -4.13 30.42 -26.40
C ILE A 589 -5.33 29.63 -25.87
N ASN A 590 -6.34 29.36 -26.70
CA ASN A 590 -7.51 28.57 -26.32
C ASN A 590 -7.25 27.06 -26.22
N GLY A 591 -6.11 26.56 -26.70
CA GLY A 591 -5.77 25.13 -26.73
C GLY A 591 -6.42 24.35 -27.89
N THR A 592 -7.12 25.04 -28.81
CA THR A 592 -7.73 24.41 -30.00
C THR A 592 -6.74 24.13 -31.12
N TYR A 593 -5.52 24.70 -31.05
CA TYR A 593 -4.37 24.26 -31.85
C TYR A 593 -3.17 23.83 -30.99
N ILE A 594 -2.60 22.70 -31.37
CA ILE A 594 -1.40 22.08 -30.77
C ILE A 594 -0.51 21.59 -31.93
N PRO A 595 0.75 22.05 -32.04
CA PRO A 595 1.66 21.60 -33.08
C PRO A 595 1.92 20.09 -33.07
N GLU A 596 2.20 19.55 -34.24
CA GLU A 596 2.41 18.11 -34.42
C GLU A 596 3.58 17.58 -33.58
N LEU A 597 4.65 18.38 -33.43
CA LEU A 597 5.78 18.06 -32.56
C LEU A 597 5.39 17.91 -31.09
N ILE A 598 4.54 18.83 -30.58
CA ILE A 598 4.05 18.83 -29.20
C ILE A 598 3.13 17.63 -28.96
N ARG A 599 2.28 17.29 -29.94
CA ARG A 599 1.45 16.07 -29.92
C ARG A 599 2.30 14.80 -29.89
N GLN A 600 3.32 14.70 -30.76
CA GLN A 600 4.19 13.52 -30.83
C GLN A 600 5.08 13.35 -29.58
N LEU A 601 5.49 14.44 -28.92
CA LEU A 601 6.18 14.39 -27.63
C LEU A 601 5.32 13.83 -26.50
N LYS A 602 4.04 14.23 -26.42
CA LYS A 602 3.06 13.59 -25.52
C LYS A 602 2.92 12.11 -25.82
N GLU A 603 2.78 11.75 -27.09
CA GLU A 603 2.70 10.34 -27.49
C GLU A 603 3.98 9.53 -27.21
N SER A 604 5.19 10.11 -27.29
CA SER A 604 6.43 9.40 -26.96
C SER A 604 6.60 9.21 -25.45
N ARG A 605 6.29 10.25 -24.67
CA ARG A 605 6.31 10.24 -23.19
C ARG A 605 5.31 9.21 -22.62
N LEU A 606 4.12 9.11 -23.20
CA LEU A 606 3.14 8.07 -22.87
C LEU A 606 3.67 6.66 -23.21
N ARG A 607 4.27 6.46 -24.40
CA ARG A 607 4.81 5.15 -24.84
C ARG A 607 5.92 4.61 -23.93
N HIS A 608 6.85 5.46 -23.47
CA HIS A 608 7.93 5.03 -22.56
C HIS A 608 7.41 4.64 -21.16
N PHE A 609 6.26 5.17 -20.74
CA PHE A 609 5.69 4.89 -19.43
C PHE A 609 4.97 3.52 -19.34
N ASP A 610 4.73 2.86 -20.48
CA ASP A 610 3.90 1.64 -20.60
C ASP A 610 4.67 0.32 -20.57
N GLU A 611 6.00 0.34 -20.57
CA GLU A 611 6.78 -0.86 -20.92
C GLU A 611 6.90 -1.92 -19.79
N PHE A 612 6.35 -1.66 -18.59
CA PHE A 612 6.70 -2.42 -17.37
C PHE A 612 5.56 -2.81 -16.40
N LEU A 613 4.27 -2.69 -16.77
CA LEU A 613 3.16 -2.92 -15.84
C LEU A 613 2.54 -4.35 -15.86
N GLU A 614 2.68 -5.01 -14.71
CA GLU A 614 1.76 -6.01 -14.10
C GLU A 614 1.63 -7.43 -14.68
N PHE A 615 1.88 -8.43 -13.83
CA PHE A 615 1.59 -9.86 -14.05
C PHE A 615 0.56 -10.39 -13.04
N GLU A 616 -0.67 -10.69 -13.49
CA GLU A 616 -1.73 -11.25 -12.61
C GLU A 616 -2.62 -12.36 -13.22
N THR A 617 -2.62 -12.59 -14.54
CA THR A 617 -3.64 -13.48 -15.20
C THR A 617 -3.10 -14.48 -16.22
N GLY A 618 -1.78 -14.71 -16.28
CA GLY A 618 -1.17 -15.57 -17.31
C GLY A 618 -1.18 -14.97 -18.73
N THR A 619 -1.61 -13.73 -18.90
CA THR A 619 -1.50 -12.93 -20.14
C THR A 619 -0.79 -11.62 -19.85
N LEU A 620 0.19 -11.25 -20.68
CA LEU A 620 0.93 -9.98 -20.58
C LEU A 620 0.02 -8.78 -20.86
N ILE A 621 -0.71 -8.84 -21.98
CA ILE A 621 -1.62 -7.81 -22.43
C ILE A 621 -2.94 -7.93 -21.66
N ARG A 622 -3.18 -7.00 -20.73
CA ARG A 622 -4.42 -6.88 -19.93
C ARG A 622 -5.17 -5.56 -20.09
N SER A 623 -4.53 -4.52 -20.61
CA SER A 623 -5.19 -3.24 -20.90
C SER A 623 -5.05 -2.91 -22.38
N TRP A 624 -5.95 -2.07 -22.88
CA TRP A 624 -5.86 -1.47 -24.21
C TRP A 624 -4.51 -0.74 -24.41
N ARG A 625 -3.99 -0.11 -23.35
CA ARG A 625 -2.73 0.62 -23.37
C ARG A 625 -1.51 -0.30 -23.57
N ILE A 626 -1.43 -1.40 -22.81
CA ILE A 626 -0.39 -2.43 -22.99
C ILE A 626 -0.54 -3.11 -24.37
N TYR A 627 -1.76 -3.36 -24.83
CA TYR A 627 -2.02 -3.89 -26.18
C TYR A 627 -1.41 -2.99 -27.27
N LEU A 628 -1.65 -1.67 -27.22
CA LEU A 628 -1.09 -0.73 -28.19
C LEU A 628 0.44 -0.65 -28.10
N SER A 629 1.02 -0.68 -26.89
CA SER A 629 2.47 -0.73 -26.70
C SER A 629 3.09 -1.97 -27.36
N VAL A 630 2.62 -3.18 -27.03
CA VAL A 630 3.16 -4.43 -27.60
C VAL A 630 2.87 -4.53 -29.12
N LEU A 631 1.73 -4.03 -29.59
CA LEU A 631 1.43 -3.92 -31.04
C LEU A 631 2.42 -3.00 -31.75
N SER A 632 2.81 -1.87 -31.15
CA SER A 632 3.75 -0.91 -31.75
C SER A 632 5.16 -1.50 -31.95
N ARG A 633 5.54 -2.51 -31.16
CA ARG A 633 6.78 -3.29 -31.35
C ARG A 633 6.64 -4.44 -32.36
N ASN A 634 5.42 -4.68 -32.89
CA ASN A 634 5.05 -5.82 -33.73
C ASN A 634 4.35 -5.38 -35.03
N LEU A 635 4.88 -4.33 -35.67
CA LEU A 635 4.29 -3.66 -36.84
C LEU A 635 4.07 -4.58 -38.07
N ASP A 636 4.78 -5.71 -38.17
CA ASP A 636 4.56 -6.68 -39.24
C ASP A 636 3.18 -7.34 -39.16
N LEU A 637 2.55 -7.39 -37.98
CA LEU A 637 1.18 -7.87 -37.83
C LEU A 637 0.14 -6.93 -38.47
N LEU A 638 0.44 -5.63 -38.60
CA LEU A 638 -0.41 -4.66 -39.31
C LEU A 638 -0.54 -5.01 -40.80
N LEU A 639 0.46 -5.69 -41.36
CA LEU A 639 0.49 -6.13 -42.76
C LEU A 639 -0.22 -7.48 -42.96
N HIS A 640 -0.68 -8.14 -41.89
CA HIS A 640 -1.34 -9.44 -41.99
C HIS A 640 -2.77 -9.27 -42.52
N LYS A 641 -3.14 -10.07 -43.54
CA LYS A 641 -4.50 -10.09 -44.06
C LYS A 641 -5.47 -10.53 -42.95
N GLY A 642 -6.45 -9.68 -42.62
CA GLY A 642 -7.37 -9.87 -41.49
C GLY A 642 -6.94 -9.18 -40.19
N PHE A 643 -5.86 -8.37 -40.19
CA PHE A 643 -5.49 -7.57 -39.01
C PHE A 643 -6.64 -6.68 -38.54
N THR A 644 -7.34 -5.99 -39.44
CA THR A 644 -8.46 -5.08 -39.10
C THR A 644 -9.56 -5.78 -38.31
N ASP A 645 -9.94 -7.00 -38.71
CA ASP A 645 -10.98 -7.79 -38.04
C ASP A 645 -10.50 -8.26 -36.67
N ALA A 646 -9.27 -8.79 -36.60
CA ALA A 646 -8.67 -9.27 -35.34
C ALA A 646 -8.33 -8.12 -34.37
N HIS A 647 -8.10 -6.91 -34.86
CA HIS A 647 -7.95 -5.69 -34.06
C HIS A 647 -9.30 -5.22 -33.53
N LYS A 648 -10.39 -5.34 -34.31
CA LYS A 648 -11.75 -5.09 -33.84
C LYS A 648 -12.15 -6.06 -32.71
N GLU A 649 -11.84 -7.36 -32.85
CA GLU A 649 -12.02 -8.34 -31.75
C GLU A 649 -11.34 -7.87 -30.44
N VAL A 650 -10.19 -7.18 -30.54
CA VAL A 650 -9.46 -6.67 -29.38
C VAL A 650 -10.09 -5.40 -28.80
N ILE A 651 -10.57 -4.48 -29.64
CA ILE A 651 -11.34 -3.31 -29.18
C ILE A 651 -12.56 -3.78 -28.38
N ASP A 652 -13.32 -4.71 -28.96
CA ASP A 652 -14.55 -5.20 -28.36
C ASP A 652 -14.28 -6.06 -27.11
N TYR A 653 -13.17 -6.81 -27.04
CA TYR A 653 -12.69 -7.49 -25.83
C TYR A 653 -12.46 -6.53 -24.66
N PHE A 654 -11.78 -5.40 -24.88
CA PHE A 654 -11.49 -4.45 -23.80
C PHE A 654 -12.73 -3.66 -23.36
N LYS A 655 -13.67 -3.35 -24.26
CA LYS A 655 -14.98 -2.79 -23.88
C LYS A 655 -15.72 -3.72 -22.91
N ILE A 656 -15.80 -5.02 -23.24
CA ILE A 656 -16.48 -6.02 -22.40
C ILE A 656 -15.83 -6.14 -21.02
N LEU A 657 -14.48 -6.16 -20.93
CA LEU A 657 -13.79 -6.18 -19.65
C LEU A 657 -14.07 -4.91 -18.83
N HIS A 658 -13.94 -3.74 -19.44
CA HIS A 658 -14.12 -2.45 -18.76
C HIS A 658 -15.54 -2.27 -18.22
N ALA A 659 -16.56 -2.63 -19.02
CA ALA A 659 -17.96 -2.61 -18.60
C ALA A 659 -18.23 -3.53 -17.39
N HIS A 660 -17.69 -4.76 -17.42
CA HIS A 660 -17.82 -5.72 -16.33
C HIS A 660 -17.05 -5.33 -15.06
N GLU A 661 -15.93 -4.60 -15.20
CA GLU A 661 -15.14 -4.10 -14.07
C GLU A 661 -15.75 -2.84 -13.43
N ILE A 662 -16.49 -2.01 -14.19
CA ILE A 662 -17.28 -0.88 -13.66
C ILE A 662 -18.56 -1.38 -12.98
N SER A 663 -19.27 -2.36 -13.56
CA SER A 663 -20.57 -2.81 -13.06
C SER A 663 -20.67 -4.34 -13.05
N SER A 664 -20.44 -4.92 -11.87
CA SER A 664 -20.56 -6.36 -11.62
C SER A 664 -22.01 -6.89 -11.61
N SER A 665 -23.01 -6.01 -11.77
CA SER A 665 -24.44 -6.33 -11.90
C SER A 665 -24.95 -6.25 -13.35
N MET A 666 -24.10 -5.91 -14.32
CA MET A 666 -24.46 -5.66 -15.72
C MET A 666 -24.59 -6.96 -16.54
N ASP A 667 -25.68 -7.13 -17.30
CA ASP A 667 -25.78 -8.27 -18.22
C ASP A 667 -24.91 -8.05 -19.46
N ILE A 668 -23.75 -8.71 -19.44
CA ILE A 668 -22.79 -8.84 -20.54
C ILE A 668 -23.49 -9.24 -21.86
N THR A 669 -24.59 -10.00 -21.79
CA THR A 669 -25.37 -10.46 -22.95
C THR A 669 -26.13 -9.31 -23.62
N GLU A 670 -26.73 -8.43 -22.83
CA GLU A 670 -27.52 -7.29 -23.30
C GLU A 670 -26.58 -6.23 -23.90
N TYR A 671 -25.56 -5.83 -23.15
CA TYR A 671 -24.53 -4.89 -23.63
C TYR A 671 -23.79 -5.37 -24.89
N ALA A 672 -23.56 -6.69 -25.02
CA ALA A 672 -22.99 -7.25 -26.24
C ALA A 672 -23.93 -7.09 -27.45
N VAL A 673 -25.24 -7.32 -27.28
CA VAL A 673 -26.23 -7.10 -28.35
C VAL A 673 -26.29 -5.62 -28.75
N GLU A 674 -26.31 -4.71 -27.79
CA GLU A 674 -26.30 -3.26 -28.04
C GLU A 674 -25.06 -2.80 -28.83
N ASN A 675 -23.89 -3.36 -28.50
CA ASN A 675 -22.60 -3.01 -29.13
C ASN A 675 -22.29 -3.83 -30.41
N MET A 676 -23.22 -4.66 -30.88
CA MET A 676 -23.03 -5.59 -32.01
C MET A 676 -21.84 -6.56 -31.84
N ILE A 677 -21.56 -6.94 -30.59
CA ILE A 677 -20.55 -7.94 -30.19
C ILE A 677 -21.25 -9.30 -30.09
N ASP A 678 -20.62 -10.38 -30.53
CA ASP A 678 -21.17 -11.73 -30.37
C ASP A 678 -21.35 -12.08 -28.87
N PRO A 679 -22.57 -12.38 -28.38
CA PRO A 679 -22.82 -12.58 -26.95
C PRO A 679 -22.25 -13.89 -26.36
N SER A 680 -21.69 -14.80 -27.18
CA SER A 680 -20.91 -15.94 -26.71
C SER A 680 -19.44 -15.55 -26.52
N ASN A 681 -18.89 -14.77 -27.45
CA ASN A 681 -17.55 -14.19 -27.30
C ASN A 681 -17.50 -13.26 -26.10
N ALA A 682 -18.46 -12.34 -25.96
CA ALA A 682 -18.53 -11.39 -24.85
C ALA A 682 -18.56 -12.10 -23.48
N ARG A 683 -19.43 -13.10 -23.28
CA ARG A 683 -19.45 -13.88 -22.03
C ARG A 683 -18.15 -14.64 -21.80
N GLY A 684 -17.56 -15.23 -22.83
CA GLY A 684 -16.24 -15.87 -22.72
C GLY A 684 -15.12 -14.88 -22.38
N TRP A 685 -15.18 -13.64 -22.88
CA TRP A 685 -14.21 -12.57 -22.61
C TRP A 685 -14.32 -12.04 -21.17
N ALA A 686 -15.53 -11.71 -20.71
CA ALA A 686 -15.79 -11.27 -19.34
C ALA A 686 -15.39 -12.33 -18.30
N GLN A 687 -15.70 -13.60 -18.56
CA GLN A 687 -15.29 -14.74 -17.73
C GLN A 687 -13.80 -15.11 -17.91
N ARG A 688 -13.05 -14.38 -18.75
CA ARG A 688 -11.64 -14.61 -19.10
C ARG A 688 -11.32 -16.02 -19.65
N LEU A 689 -12.36 -16.77 -20.07
CA LEU A 689 -12.28 -18.09 -20.72
C LEU A 689 -11.86 -17.99 -22.20
N LEU A 690 -12.21 -16.88 -22.84
CA LEU A 690 -11.80 -16.53 -24.20
C LEU A 690 -10.91 -15.28 -24.16
N CYS A 691 -10.03 -15.19 -25.16
CA CYS A 691 -9.13 -14.08 -25.38
C CYS A 691 -8.86 -14.01 -26.90
N PRO A 692 -8.91 -12.82 -27.53
CA PRO A 692 -8.74 -12.64 -28.97
C PRO A 692 -7.47 -13.30 -29.56
N SER A 693 -7.58 -13.70 -30.82
CA SER A 693 -6.50 -14.37 -31.56
C SER A 693 -5.24 -13.50 -31.66
N LEU A 694 -5.41 -12.19 -31.81
CA LEU A 694 -4.34 -11.20 -31.88
C LEU A 694 -3.62 -10.99 -30.54
N ILE A 695 -4.36 -10.85 -29.42
CA ILE A 695 -3.74 -10.77 -28.07
C ILE A 695 -2.94 -12.03 -27.76
N LYS A 696 -3.46 -13.23 -28.06
CA LYS A 696 -2.71 -14.49 -27.90
C LYS A 696 -1.41 -14.50 -28.71
N THR A 697 -1.43 -13.92 -29.91
CA THR A 697 -0.25 -13.84 -30.78
C THR A 697 0.78 -12.82 -30.27
N LEU A 698 0.33 -11.65 -29.82
CA LEU A 698 1.19 -10.60 -29.26
C LEU A 698 1.79 -11.03 -27.91
N ASN A 699 1.00 -11.62 -27.01
CA ASN A 699 1.47 -12.20 -25.73
C ASN A 699 2.63 -13.16 -25.98
N MET A 700 2.44 -14.16 -26.84
CA MET A 700 3.46 -15.16 -27.18
C MET A 700 4.75 -14.53 -27.74
N ARG A 701 4.65 -13.44 -28.52
CA ARG A 701 5.84 -12.73 -29.02
C ARG A 701 6.56 -11.94 -27.94
N GLU A 702 5.83 -11.34 -27.02
CA GLU A 702 6.38 -10.60 -25.89
C GLU A 702 6.99 -11.54 -24.84
N GLU A 703 6.37 -12.71 -24.58
CA GLU A 703 6.97 -13.81 -23.80
C GLU A 703 8.30 -14.27 -24.42
N ASN A 704 8.33 -14.48 -25.74
CA ASN A 704 9.56 -14.82 -26.46
C ASN A 704 10.62 -13.70 -26.36
N ARG A 705 10.23 -12.43 -26.40
CA ARG A 705 11.13 -11.27 -26.26
C ARG A 705 11.76 -11.24 -24.87
N LEU A 706 10.95 -11.30 -23.81
CA LEU A 706 11.41 -11.29 -22.43
C LEU A 706 12.35 -12.45 -22.11
N TYR A 707 12.06 -13.64 -22.64
CA TYR A 707 12.95 -14.80 -22.52
C TYR A 707 14.27 -14.60 -23.29
N LEU A 708 14.20 -14.10 -24.53
CA LEU A 708 15.38 -13.86 -25.37
C LEU A 708 16.32 -12.80 -24.79
N GLU A 709 15.78 -11.75 -24.17
CA GLU A 709 16.55 -10.68 -23.52
C GLU A 709 17.23 -11.15 -22.22
N HIS A 710 16.60 -12.03 -21.45
CA HIS A 710 17.18 -12.54 -20.19
C HIS A 710 18.12 -13.74 -20.41
N GLU A 711 17.74 -14.70 -21.25
CA GLU A 711 18.49 -15.97 -21.45
C GLU A 711 19.39 -15.94 -22.71
N GLY A 712 19.36 -14.87 -23.50
CA GLY A 712 20.20 -14.65 -24.69
C GLY A 712 19.84 -15.49 -25.93
N ALA A 713 19.02 -16.53 -25.77
CA ALA A 713 18.52 -17.38 -26.85
C ALA A 713 17.14 -17.97 -26.49
N LEU A 714 16.32 -18.31 -27.49
CA LEU A 714 15.10 -19.10 -27.27
C LEU A 714 15.45 -20.57 -26.92
N PRO A 715 14.65 -21.27 -26.10
CA PRO A 715 15.00 -22.60 -25.63
C PRO A 715 14.97 -23.62 -26.77
N VAL A 716 16.04 -24.42 -26.89
CA VAL A 716 16.27 -25.33 -28.01
C VAL A 716 15.61 -26.68 -27.80
N THR A 717 14.36 -26.82 -28.25
CA THR A 717 13.59 -28.07 -28.13
C THR A 717 13.94 -29.06 -29.26
N THR A 718 14.87 -30.00 -29.02
CA THR A 718 15.18 -31.08 -29.98
C THR A 718 14.37 -32.35 -29.70
N VAL A 719 13.58 -32.82 -30.66
CA VAL A 719 12.94 -34.17 -30.58
C VAL A 719 13.79 -35.16 -31.38
N ARG A 720 14.50 -36.05 -30.69
CA ARG A 720 15.50 -36.96 -31.29
C ARG A 720 14.99 -38.38 -31.53
N SER A 721 13.82 -38.75 -30.99
CA SER A 721 13.24 -40.09 -31.17
C SER A 721 11.70 -40.10 -31.15
N MET A 722 11.11 -41.18 -31.66
CA MET A 722 9.66 -41.44 -31.51
C MET A 722 9.22 -41.53 -30.05
N THR A 723 10.08 -42.00 -29.14
CA THR A 723 9.77 -42.09 -27.70
C THR A 723 9.63 -40.70 -27.09
N GLN A 724 10.57 -39.79 -27.40
CA GLN A 724 10.46 -38.39 -26.99
C GLN A 724 9.24 -37.71 -27.63
N LEU A 725 8.98 -37.97 -28.92
CA LEU A 725 7.81 -37.42 -29.60
C LEU A 725 6.49 -37.86 -28.93
N ARG A 726 6.35 -39.15 -28.60
CA ARG A 726 5.16 -39.69 -27.91
C ARG A 726 5.00 -39.12 -26.50
N ALA A 727 6.07 -39.07 -25.71
CA ALA A 727 6.03 -38.49 -24.37
C ALA A 727 5.62 -37.00 -24.40
N LEU A 728 6.06 -36.24 -25.42
CA LEU A 728 5.65 -34.85 -25.63
C LEU A 728 4.18 -34.73 -26.07
N ILE A 729 3.70 -35.61 -26.96
CA ILE A 729 2.29 -35.68 -27.39
C ILE A 729 1.37 -35.96 -26.20
N GLU A 730 1.74 -36.94 -25.39
CA GLU A 730 1.02 -37.37 -24.18
C GLU A 730 0.99 -36.25 -23.14
N LYS A 731 2.15 -35.68 -22.80
CA LYS A 731 2.29 -34.54 -21.87
C LYS A 731 1.46 -33.31 -22.29
N MET A 732 1.27 -33.08 -23.59
CA MET A 732 0.48 -31.96 -24.11
C MET A 732 -0.99 -32.31 -24.43
N GLY A 733 -1.41 -33.57 -24.27
CA GLY A 733 -2.76 -34.03 -24.62
C GLY A 733 -3.14 -33.88 -26.10
N ILE A 734 -2.16 -33.79 -27.01
CA ILE A 734 -2.40 -33.49 -28.43
C ILE A 734 -2.94 -34.73 -29.14
N ARG A 735 -4.10 -34.60 -29.81
CA ARG A 735 -4.59 -35.65 -30.72
C ARG A 735 -3.68 -35.75 -31.95
N PHE A 736 -2.98 -36.87 -32.08
CA PHE A 736 -2.02 -37.12 -33.16
C PHE A 736 -2.62 -38.09 -34.18
N GLU A 737 -2.74 -37.67 -35.45
CA GLU A 737 -3.27 -38.55 -36.50
C GLU A 737 -2.28 -39.69 -36.81
N SER A 738 -2.81 -40.90 -37.07
CA SER A 738 -1.99 -42.06 -37.45
C SER A 738 -1.15 -41.84 -38.71
N LYS A 739 -1.62 -40.99 -39.64
CA LYS A 739 -0.87 -40.52 -40.81
C LYS A 739 0.32 -39.64 -40.44
N HIS A 740 0.18 -38.80 -39.42
CA HIS A 740 1.28 -38.01 -38.89
C HIS A 740 2.29 -38.89 -38.13
N GLU A 741 1.83 -39.85 -37.34
CA GLU A 741 2.71 -40.81 -36.66
C GLU A 741 3.52 -41.66 -37.65
N ALA A 742 2.88 -42.18 -38.69
CA ALA A 742 3.56 -42.93 -39.75
C ALA A 742 4.68 -42.11 -40.42
N ASN A 743 4.45 -40.82 -40.70
CA ASN A 743 5.46 -39.95 -41.29
C ASN A 743 6.60 -39.64 -40.31
N CYS A 744 6.32 -39.45 -39.02
CA CYS A 744 7.36 -39.25 -38.00
C CYS A 744 8.21 -40.51 -37.80
N LEU A 745 7.58 -41.71 -37.83
CA LEU A 745 8.28 -42.98 -37.76
C LEU A 745 9.17 -43.22 -39.00
N LYS A 746 8.73 -42.81 -40.20
CA LYS A 746 9.60 -42.78 -41.40
C LYS A 746 10.79 -41.86 -41.20
N TYR A 747 10.56 -40.63 -40.71
CA TYR A 747 11.60 -39.63 -40.48
C TYR A 747 12.72 -40.11 -39.55
N PHE A 748 12.41 -40.62 -38.35
CA PHE A 748 13.44 -41.09 -37.42
C PHE A 748 14.23 -42.29 -37.95
N ARG A 749 13.57 -43.23 -38.65
CA ARG A 749 14.27 -44.35 -39.32
C ARG A 749 15.14 -43.90 -40.49
N LEU A 750 14.71 -42.86 -41.21
CA LEU A 750 15.46 -42.27 -42.31
C LEU A 750 16.72 -41.55 -41.81
N LEU A 751 16.64 -40.83 -40.68
CA LEU A 751 17.81 -40.24 -40.02
C LEU A 751 18.79 -41.32 -39.50
N ASP A 752 18.27 -42.38 -38.87
CA ASP A 752 19.07 -43.52 -38.41
C ASP A 752 19.84 -44.16 -39.57
N GLU A 753 19.16 -44.55 -40.65
CA GLU A 753 19.82 -45.12 -41.84
C GLU A 753 20.73 -44.13 -42.59
N LYS A 754 20.43 -42.83 -42.50
CA LYS A 754 21.31 -41.78 -43.02
C LYS A 754 22.61 -41.68 -42.23
N SER A 755 22.58 -41.87 -40.90
CA SER A 755 23.78 -41.95 -40.07
C SER A 755 24.64 -43.17 -40.42
N HIS A 756 24.00 -44.28 -40.80
CA HIS A 756 24.64 -45.48 -41.36
C HIS A 756 25.11 -45.32 -42.83
N GLY A 757 25.11 -44.10 -43.37
CA GLY A 757 25.71 -43.77 -44.68
C GLY A 757 24.83 -44.03 -45.91
N VAL A 758 23.56 -44.38 -45.75
CA VAL A 758 22.66 -44.64 -46.89
C VAL A 758 22.42 -43.35 -47.70
N LYS A 759 22.41 -43.48 -49.04
CA LYS A 759 22.24 -42.34 -49.97
C LYS A 759 20.77 -41.88 -50.06
N PRO A 760 20.48 -40.56 -50.13
CA PRO A 760 19.11 -40.02 -50.18
C PRO A 760 18.17 -40.72 -51.15
N LYS A 761 18.60 -40.94 -52.41
CA LYS A 761 17.82 -41.67 -53.42
C LYS A 761 17.37 -43.07 -52.99
N ALA A 762 18.21 -43.82 -52.28
CA ALA A 762 17.86 -45.15 -51.79
C ALA A 762 16.88 -45.11 -50.60
N LEU A 763 16.99 -44.07 -49.76
CA LEU A 763 16.03 -43.80 -48.68
C LEU A 763 14.65 -43.41 -49.26
N ALA A 764 14.63 -42.60 -50.33
CA ALA A 764 13.41 -42.16 -51.00
C ALA A 764 12.60 -43.37 -51.56
N GLU A 765 13.29 -44.24 -52.29
CA GLU A 765 12.73 -45.49 -52.84
C GLU A 765 12.27 -46.43 -51.72
N LYS A 766 13.10 -46.67 -50.70
CA LYS A 766 12.80 -47.58 -49.58
C LYS A 766 11.62 -47.12 -48.72
N TYR A 767 11.50 -45.82 -48.45
CA TYR A 767 10.44 -45.26 -47.59
C TYR A 767 9.20 -44.80 -48.37
N ASN A 768 9.20 -44.90 -49.69
CA ASN A 768 8.15 -44.36 -50.58
C ASN A 768 7.81 -42.91 -50.23
N VAL A 769 8.79 -42.04 -50.42
CA VAL A 769 8.74 -40.58 -50.31
C VAL A 769 9.57 -39.98 -51.46
N SER A 770 9.34 -38.71 -51.85
CA SER A 770 10.15 -38.09 -52.91
C SER A 770 11.58 -37.83 -52.44
N GLU A 771 12.55 -37.83 -53.36
CA GLU A 771 13.94 -37.51 -53.00
C GLU A 771 14.07 -36.09 -52.43
N SER A 772 13.21 -35.14 -52.85
CA SER A 772 13.11 -33.81 -52.22
C SER A 772 12.79 -33.90 -50.74
N THR A 773 11.74 -34.62 -50.35
CA THR A 773 11.36 -34.80 -48.93
C THR A 773 12.44 -35.52 -48.12
N VAL A 774 13.25 -36.36 -48.75
CA VAL A 774 14.45 -36.93 -48.11
C VAL A 774 15.53 -35.87 -47.88
N TYR A 775 15.78 -34.96 -48.82
CA TYR A 775 16.69 -33.84 -48.59
C TYR A 775 16.15 -32.89 -47.52
N ASP A 776 14.89 -32.45 -47.62
CA ASP A 776 14.23 -31.56 -46.65
C ASP A 776 14.40 -32.10 -45.21
N TRP A 777 14.08 -33.38 -45.00
CA TRP A 777 14.19 -34.06 -43.70
C TRP A 777 15.63 -34.29 -43.21
N ILE A 778 16.63 -34.25 -44.10
CA ILE A 778 18.05 -34.36 -43.74
C ILE A 778 18.66 -32.97 -43.50
N SER A 779 18.13 -31.90 -44.12
CA SER A 779 18.51 -30.51 -43.89
C SER A 779 17.66 -29.86 -42.80
N ASP A 780 17.57 -30.53 -41.65
CA ASP A 780 16.90 -30.07 -40.41
C ASP A 780 15.48 -29.48 -40.58
N THR A 781 14.75 -29.88 -41.64
CA THR A 781 13.35 -29.51 -41.86
C THR A 781 12.46 -30.73 -41.59
N PRO A 782 12.15 -31.04 -40.32
CA PRO A 782 11.42 -32.25 -39.96
C PRO A 782 9.96 -32.22 -40.48
N PRO A 783 9.28 -33.37 -40.53
CA PRO A 783 7.84 -33.44 -40.74
C PRO A 783 7.09 -32.39 -39.90
N TYR A 784 6.16 -31.67 -40.54
CA TYR A 784 5.32 -30.63 -39.92
C TYR A 784 4.85 -30.92 -38.48
N PRO A 785 4.39 -32.15 -38.12
CA PRO A 785 3.96 -32.44 -36.75
C PRO A 785 5.09 -32.34 -35.71
N ILE A 786 6.33 -32.70 -36.06
CA ILE A 786 7.49 -32.59 -35.16
C ILE A 786 7.84 -31.11 -34.96
N GLY A 787 7.98 -30.34 -36.03
CA GLY A 787 8.25 -28.90 -35.94
C GLY A 787 7.17 -28.14 -35.15
N ARG A 788 5.89 -28.52 -35.32
CA ARG A 788 4.78 -27.99 -34.52
C ARG A 788 4.88 -28.38 -33.04
N ILE A 789 5.24 -29.62 -32.71
CA ILE A 789 5.42 -30.07 -31.32
C ILE A 789 6.62 -29.38 -30.67
N GLN A 790 7.72 -29.18 -31.40
CA GLN A 790 8.87 -28.37 -30.94
C GLN A 790 8.44 -26.95 -30.59
N GLN A 791 7.67 -26.29 -31.46
CA GLN A 791 7.14 -24.94 -31.19
C GLN A 791 6.19 -24.88 -29.98
N ILE A 792 5.37 -25.90 -29.74
CA ILE A 792 4.46 -25.92 -28.59
C ILE A 792 5.25 -26.18 -27.29
N GLU A 793 6.22 -27.11 -27.29
CA GLU A 793 7.09 -27.34 -26.13
C GLU A 793 7.97 -26.11 -25.82
N GLN A 794 8.45 -25.41 -26.85
CA GLN A 794 9.23 -24.18 -26.68
C GLN A 794 8.38 -23.10 -26.00
N ARG A 795 7.14 -22.89 -26.45
CA ARG A 795 6.18 -21.98 -25.80
C ARG A 795 5.87 -22.42 -24.37
N ARG A 796 5.70 -23.72 -24.11
CA ARG A 796 5.45 -24.25 -22.76
C ARG A 796 6.61 -23.91 -21.82
N ILE A 797 7.86 -24.13 -22.25
CA ILE A 797 9.07 -23.80 -21.47
C ILE A 797 9.17 -22.30 -21.20
N ILE A 798 8.93 -21.47 -22.22
CA ILE A 798 8.96 -20.00 -22.07
C ILE A 798 7.86 -19.53 -21.12
N HIS A 799 6.63 -20.00 -21.29
CA HIS A 799 5.50 -19.61 -20.44
C HIS A 799 5.69 -20.08 -18.99
N GLU A 800 6.17 -21.30 -18.76
CA GLU A 800 6.51 -21.79 -17.41
C GLU A 800 7.65 -20.99 -16.78
N TRP A 801 8.65 -20.58 -17.55
CA TRP A 801 9.71 -19.66 -17.08
C TRP A 801 9.14 -18.28 -16.72
N VAL A 802 8.23 -17.72 -17.53
CA VAL A 802 7.52 -16.46 -17.23
C VAL A 802 6.72 -16.60 -15.93
N GLN A 803 5.92 -17.66 -15.79
CA GLN A 803 5.17 -17.90 -14.55
C GLN A 803 6.12 -18.05 -13.34
N ALA A 804 7.19 -18.85 -13.44
CA ALA A 804 8.12 -19.06 -12.33
C ALA A 804 8.90 -17.78 -11.94
N LYS A 805 9.23 -16.91 -12.91
CA LYS A 805 9.93 -15.65 -12.66
C LYS A 805 9.04 -14.59 -12.02
N PHE A 806 7.77 -14.49 -12.42
CA PHE A 806 6.91 -13.36 -12.05
C PHE A 806 5.80 -13.70 -11.03
N SER A 807 5.49 -14.97 -10.75
CA SER A 807 4.46 -15.37 -9.78
C SER A 807 4.84 -15.20 -8.30
N HIS A 808 6.12 -14.99 -7.99
CA HIS A 808 6.63 -14.87 -6.62
C HIS A 808 6.73 -13.42 -6.10
N ILE A 809 6.04 -12.47 -6.73
CA ILE A 809 5.98 -11.06 -6.31
C ILE A 809 4.67 -10.81 -5.56
N PRO A 810 4.69 -10.52 -4.24
CA PRO A 810 3.50 -10.14 -3.49
C PRO A 810 2.88 -8.84 -4.02
N LYS A 811 1.55 -8.71 -3.95
CA LYS A 811 0.83 -7.54 -4.48
C LYS A 811 1.30 -6.18 -3.91
N GLY A 812 1.88 -6.15 -2.69
CA GLY A 812 2.45 -4.94 -2.09
C GLY A 812 3.86 -4.59 -2.54
N ASP A 813 4.67 -5.55 -3.03
CA ASP A 813 6.08 -5.33 -3.35
C ASP A 813 6.32 -4.71 -4.74
N ILE A 814 5.29 -4.70 -5.60
CA ILE A 814 5.38 -4.18 -6.98
C ILE A 814 5.87 -2.73 -7.00
N GLY A 815 5.44 -1.90 -6.04
CA GLY A 815 5.90 -0.53 -5.88
C GLY A 815 7.40 -0.41 -5.57
N ASN A 816 7.87 -1.22 -4.62
CA ASN A 816 9.27 -1.23 -4.21
C ASN A 816 10.20 -1.72 -5.34
N ILE A 817 9.74 -2.71 -6.11
CA ILE A 817 10.45 -3.22 -7.30
C ILE A 817 10.43 -2.19 -8.44
N ARG A 818 9.30 -1.51 -8.69
CA ARG A 818 9.19 -0.43 -9.69
C ARG A 818 10.20 0.68 -9.39
N ILE A 819 10.34 1.08 -8.13
CA ILE A 819 11.30 2.12 -7.72
C ILE A 819 12.75 1.62 -7.79
N ALA A 820 13.06 0.41 -7.31
CA ALA A 820 14.40 -0.16 -7.43
C ALA A 820 14.87 -0.26 -8.91
N ASN A 821 13.96 -0.61 -9.82
CA ASN A 821 14.26 -0.69 -11.26
C ASN A 821 14.43 0.70 -11.90
N LEU A 822 13.57 1.68 -11.58
CA LEU A 822 13.71 3.07 -12.06
C LEU A 822 15.06 3.67 -11.65
N LEU A 823 15.45 3.47 -10.39
CA LEU A 823 16.75 3.91 -9.86
C LEU A 823 17.91 3.25 -10.60
N GLN A 824 17.80 1.95 -10.90
CA GLN A 824 18.81 1.22 -11.66
C GLN A 824 18.89 1.69 -13.13
N GLN A 825 17.79 2.19 -13.72
CA GLN A 825 17.77 2.82 -15.05
C GLN A 825 18.43 4.21 -15.05
N GLU A 826 18.20 5.02 -14.01
CA GLU A 826 18.90 6.29 -13.76
C GLU A 826 20.37 6.11 -13.31
N GLY A 827 20.94 4.91 -13.47
CA GLY A 827 22.34 4.60 -13.15
C GLY A 827 22.66 4.44 -11.66
N VAL A 828 21.68 4.62 -10.77
CA VAL A 828 21.84 4.46 -9.32
C VAL A 828 21.97 2.97 -9.00
N ARG A 829 23.21 2.52 -8.73
CA ARG A 829 23.51 1.12 -8.40
C ARG A 829 23.01 0.74 -7.01
N MET A 830 21.72 0.46 -6.89
CA MET A 830 21.15 -0.29 -5.78
C MET A 830 21.93 -1.58 -5.56
N ASN A 831 22.54 -1.73 -4.38
CA ASN A 831 23.26 -2.94 -4.01
C ASN A 831 22.27 -4.08 -3.68
N LYS A 832 22.73 -5.34 -3.70
CA LYS A 832 21.83 -6.49 -3.51
C LYS A 832 21.13 -6.46 -2.14
N SER A 833 21.84 -6.01 -1.10
CA SER A 833 21.31 -5.81 0.25
C SER A 833 20.15 -4.80 0.32
N SER A 834 20.07 -3.81 -0.58
CA SER A 834 18.92 -2.91 -0.67
C SER A 834 17.62 -3.63 -1.09
N LEU A 835 17.72 -4.68 -1.91
CA LEU A 835 16.55 -5.50 -2.29
C LEU A 835 16.15 -6.51 -1.20
N GLU A 836 17.10 -6.91 -0.34
CA GLU A 836 16.85 -7.73 0.84
C GLU A 836 16.26 -6.89 2.00
N PHE A 837 16.63 -5.60 2.12
CA PHE A 837 16.11 -4.65 3.11
C PHE A 837 14.58 -4.45 3.02
N VAL A 838 14.03 -4.39 1.80
CA VAL A 838 12.57 -4.30 1.57
C VAL A 838 11.83 -5.54 2.08
N LYS A 839 12.46 -6.72 1.96
CA LYS A 839 11.89 -8.00 2.42
C LYS A 839 12.16 -8.29 3.90
N ASN A 840 12.88 -7.41 4.58
CA ASN A 840 13.23 -7.60 5.98
C ASN A 840 12.04 -7.27 6.88
N LYS A 841 11.33 -8.30 7.36
CA LYS A 841 10.22 -8.17 8.32
C LYS A 841 10.61 -7.43 9.62
N MET A 842 11.91 -7.31 9.91
CA MET A 842 12.44 -6.56 11.07
C MET A 842 12.56 -5.04 10.81
N ASN A 843 12.20 -4.54 9.62
CA ASN A 843 12.12 -3.10 9.39
C ASN A 843 10.80 -2.55 9.95
N ILE A 844 10.88 -1.95 11.15
CA ILE A 844 9.73 -1.36 11.85
C ILE A 844 9.00 -0.26 11.05
N ILE A 845 9.69 0.49 10.18
CA ILE A 845 9.06 1.52 9.34
C ILE A 845 8.19 0.90 8.24
N LEU A 846 8.53 -0.30 7.76
CA LEU A 846 7.69 -1.09 6.85
C LEU A 846 6.53 -1.78 7.59
N ALA A 847 6.71 -2.13 8.88
CA ALA A 847 5.61 -2.63 9.71
C ALA A 847 4.53 -1.55 9.96
N TYR A 848 4.93 -0.28 10.05
CA TYR A 848 4.04 0.89 9.99
C TYR A 848 3.79 1.39 8.54
N GLY A 849 3.93 0.51 7.54
CA GLY A 849 4.02 0.90 6.12
C GLY A 849 2.81 1.65 5.57
N GLU A 850 1.61 1.34 6.07
CA GLU A 850 0.36 2.03 5.70
C GLU A 850 -0.02 3.20 6.64
N ASP A 851 0.68 3.35 7.78
CA ASP A 851 0.45 4.40 8.76
C ASP A 851 1.14 5.72 8.35
N TYR A 852 0.71 6.84 8.94
CA TYR A 852 1.23 8.18 8.69
C TYR A 852 2.17 8.65 9.80
N PHE A 853 3.38 9.04 9.40
CA PHE A 853 4.42 9.64 10.24
C PHE A 853 4.33 11.16 10.12
N TYR A 854 4.23 11.85 11.26
CA TYR A 854 4.10 13.31 11.35
C TYR A 854 5.42 13.91 11.85
N PHE A 855 5.99 14.89 11.15
CA PHE A 855 7.24 15.55 11.57
C PHE A 855 6.97 16.73 12.50
N LYS A 856 7.86 16.98 13.47
CA LYS A 856 7.73 18.09 14.43
C LYS A 856 7.96 19.46 13.81
N ASN A 857 8.86 19.55 12.84
CA ASN A 857 9.27 20.77 12.15
C ASN A 857 9.48 20.47 10.66
N ILE A 858 9.77 21.51 9.85
CA ILE A 858 9.92 21.37 8.39
C ILE A 858 11.36 21.04 8.00
N GLU A 859 12.32 21.47 8.81
CA GLU A 859 13.75 21.32 8.65
C GLU A 859 14.17 19.85 8.68
N ASP A 860 13.66 19.07 9.64
CA ASP A 860 13.89 17.63 9.76
C ASP A 860 13.37 16.87 8.54
N PHE A 861 12.12 17.12 8.14
CA PHE A 861 11.51 16.51 6.95
C PHE A 861 12.34 16.83 5.70
N ILE A 862 12.67 18.10 5.48
CA ILE A 862 13.49 18.56 4.36
C ILE A 862 14.90 17.97 4.41
N SER A 863 15.51 17.82 5.59
CA SER A 863 16.86 17.25 5.74
C SER A 863 16.93 15.79 5.30
N ILE A 864 15.90 15.00 5.61
CA ILE A 864 15.80 13.58 5.24
C ILE A 864 15.59 13.41 3.74
N ILE A 865 14.79 14.28 3.12
CA ILE A 865 14.66 14.33 1.66
C ILE A 865 15.99 14.74 1.01
N PHE A 866 16.67 15.78 1.51
CA PHE A 866 17.99 16.19 0.99
C PHE A 866 19.04 15.09 1.13
N ALA A 867 19.08 14.36 2.24
CA ALA A 867 19.97 13.22 2.43
C ALA A 867 19.73 12.14 1.37
N ALA A 868 18.46 11.86 1.03
CA ALA A 868 18.10 10.96 -0.06
C ALA A 868 18.47 11.49 -1.46
N GLN A 869 18.60 12.80 -1.68
CA GLN A 869 19.01 13.35 -2.99
C GLN A 869 20.48 13.08 -3.34
N VAL A 870 21.37 13.03 -2.35
CA VAL A 870 22.82 12.96 -2.61
C VAL A 870 23.21 11.64 -3.32
N PRO A 871 22.74 10.45 -2.90
CA PRO A 871 23.00 9.20 -3.62
C PRO A 871 22.27 9.08 -4.97
N LEU A 872 21.23 9.90 -5.20
CA LEU A 872 20.54 10.01 -6.50
C LEU A 872 21.26 10.94 -7.50
N GLY A 873 22.32 11.63 -7.07
CA GLY A 873 23.06 12.56 -7.92
C GLY A 873 22.31 13.86 -8.26
N ILE A 874 21.20 14.15 -7.57
CA ILE A 874 20.33 15.29 -7.87
C ILE A 874 20.95 16.58 -7.29
N LYS A 875 21.62 17.36 -8.15
CA LYS A 875 22.44 18.52 -7.75
C LYS A 875 21.71 19.85 -7.59
N ASN A 876 20.43 19.96 -7.98
CA ASN A 876 19.75 21.25 -8.12
C ASN A 876 18.48 21.34 -7.25
N ARG A 877 18.29 22.46 -6.54
CA ARG A 877 17.09 22.74 -5.73
C ARG A 877 15.80 22.81 -6.56
N LEU A 878 15.86 23.20 -7.84
CA LEU A 878 14.66 23.15 -8.69
C LEU A 878 14.22 21.69 -8.95
N HIS A 879 15.20 20.79 -9.11
CA HIS A 879 14.93 19.35 -9.13
C HIS A 879 14.47 18.81 -7.76
N LEU A 880 14.73 19.44 -6.61
CA LEU A 880 14.10 19.00 -5.34
C LEU A 880 12.57 19.14 -5.41
N TYR A 881 12.06 20.28 -5.89
CA TYR A 881 10.62 20.47 -6.02
C TYR A 881 10.04 19.47 -7.02
N ASN A 882 10.67 19.35 -8.20
CA ASN A 882 10.23 18.41 -9.23
C ASN A 882 10.35 16.95 -8.77
N THR A 883 11.38 16.54 -8.03
CA THR A 883 11.51 15.18 -7.48
C THR A 883 10.58 14.93 -6.31
N LEU A 884 10.19 15.96 -5.53
CA LEU A 884 9.11 15.82 -4.54
C LEU A 884 7.75 15.67 -5.22
N GLU A 885 7.48 16.41 -6.30
CA GLU A 885 6.32 16.17 -7.19
C GLU A 885 6.40 14.78 -7.85
N GLU A 886 7.57 14.35 -8.33
CA GLU A 886 7.78 13.04 -8.98
C GLU A 886 7.60 11.90 -7.96
N VAL A 887 8.14 12.00 -6.75
CA VAL A 887 7.95 11.01 -5.67
C VAL A 887 6.50 11.03 -5.16
N ARG A 888 5.82 12.18 -5.12
CA ARG A 888 4.37 12.27 -4.87
C ARG A 888 3.58 11.57 -5.97
N ARG A 889 3.86 11.87 -7.24
CA ARG A 889 3.19 11.34 -8.44
C ARG A 889 3.39 9.83 -8.55
N VAL A 890 4.63 9.37 -8.50
CA VAL A 890 5.01 7.96 -8.45
C VAL A 890 4.39 7.28 -7.23
N SER A 891 4.30 7.93 -6.07
CA SER A 891 3.57 7.36 -4.91
C SER A 891 2.07 7.24 -5.15
N SER A 892 1.39 8.25 -5.69
CA SER A 892 -0.05 8.18 -5.96
C SER A 892 -0.37 7.15 -7.06
N GLU A 893 0.50 7.03 -8.06
CA GLU A 893 0.42 6.00 -9.11
C GLU A 893 0.74 4.59 -8.60
N ILE A 894 1.63 4.43 -7.63
CA ILE A 894 2.02 3.12 -7.10
C ILE A 894 1.04 2.60 -6.05
N PHE A 895 0.55 3.47 -5.16
CA PHE A 895 -0.32 3.06 -4.06
C PHE A 895 -1.81 3.17 -4.38
N ASN A 896 -2.16 3.65 -5.58
CA ASN A 896 -3.52 3.69 -6.14
C ASN A 896 -4.56 4.36 -5.23
N THR A 897 -4.08 5.27 -4.36
CA THR A 897 -4.91 6.07 -3.46
C THR A 897 -5.52 7.22 -4.25
N LYS A 898 -6.77 7.06 -4.73
CA LYS A 898 -7.55 8.13 -5.35
C LYS A 898 -7.70 9.38 -4.45
N THR A 899 -7.51 9.24 -3.14
CA THR A 899 -7.55 10.34 -2.17
C THR A 899 -6.37 11.31 -2.36
N PRO A 900 -6.58 12.61 -2.58
CA PRO A 900 -5.51 13.61 -2.65
C PRO A 900 -5.00 13.99 -1.25
N VAL A 901 -4.34 13.05 -0.57
CA VAL A 901 -3.92 13.05 0.86
C VAL A 901 -3.18 14.33 1.32
N ILE A 902 -2.61 15.10 0.40
CA ILE A 902 -1.82 16.31 0.66
C ILE A 902 -2.59 17.63 0.36
N ARG A 903 -3.55 17.68 -0.59
CA ARG A 903 -4.07 18.97 -1.10
C ARG A 903 -5.19 19.63 -0.26
N HIS A 904 -5.93 18.90 0.59
CA HIS A 904 -7.09 19.45 1.32
C HIS A 904 -7.03 19.43 2.86
N ASN A 905 -5.84 19.30 3.46
CA ASN A 905 -5.65 19.52 4.92
C ASN A 905 -5.02 20.89 5.26
N THR A 906 -5.21 21.87 4.37
CA THR A 906 -4.68 23.25 4.46
C THR A 906 -5.08 24.02 5.71
N ARG A 907 -6.04 23.54 6.51
CA ARG A 907 -6.38 24.15 7.81
C ARG A 907 -5.38 23.83 8.94
N ARG A 908 -4.44 22.89 8.77
CA ARG A 908 -3.34 22.63 9.73
C ARG A 908 -2.06 22.17 9.02
N ASN A 909 -0.98 22.96 9.12
CA ASN A 909 0.34 22.75 8.49
C ASN A 909 1.16 21.56 9.04
N LYS A 910 0.55 20.41 9.32
CA LYS A 910 1.26 19.23 9.84
C LYS A 910 1.82 18.37 8.71
N LEU A 911 3.14 18.46 8.53
CA LEU A 911 3.90 17.66 7.57
C LEU A 911 3.80 16.18 7.93
N ARG A 912 3.33 15.38 6.97
CA ARG A 912 3.18 13.93 7.13
C ARG A 912 3.59 13.17 5.88
N ILE A 913 4.02 11.93 6.08
CA ILE A 913 4.40 10.98 5.03
C ILE A 913 3.90 9.57 5.41
N GLN A 914 3.67 8.69 4.45
CA GLN A 914 3.27 7.31 4.74
C GLN A 914 4.50 6.42 5.01
N GLY A 915 4.40 5.44 5.91
CA GLY A 915 5.55 4.65 6.38
C GLY A 915 6.37 4.00 5.25
N LYS A 916 5.72 3.39 4.26
CA LYS A 916 6.39 2.78 3.10
C LYS A 916 7.16 3.79 2.22
N GLN A 917 6.69 5.03 2.11
CA GLN A 917 7.41 6.11 1.44
C GLN A 917 8.64 6.53 2.26
N LEU A 918 8.49 6.63 3.58
CA LEU A 918 9.57 7.00 4.49
C LEU A 918 10.66 5.93 4.59
N ALA A 919 10.30 4.64 4.60
CA ALA A 919 11.24 3.52 4.59
C ALA A 919 12.15 3.55 3.35
N LEU A 920 11.57 3.85 2.18
CA LEU A 920 12.31 4.08 0.94
C LEU A 920 13.24 5.30 1.06
N ILE A 921 12.75 6.44 1.55
CA ILE A 921 13.56 7.67 1.63
C ILE A 921 14.73 7.49 2.60
N LEU A 922 14.52 6.85 3.76
CA LEU A 922 15.60 6.45 4.67
C LEU A 922 16.64 5.58 3.95
N GLN A 923 16.19 4.57 3.21
CA GLN A 923 17.06 3.67 2.46
C GLN A 923 17.89 4.42 1.39
N LEU A 924 17.28 5.37 0.68
CA LEU A 924 17.97 6.21 -0.30
C LEU A 924 18.94 7.20 0.34
N ALA A 925 18.63 7.69 1.55
CA ALA A 925 19.51 8.53 2.35
C ALA A 925 20.65 7.76 3.05
N GLY A 926 20.61 6.42 3.04
CA GLY A 926 21.51 5.59 3.86
C GLY A 926 21.25 5.69 5.37
N MET A 927 20.08 6.19 5.77
CA MET A 927 19.68 6.43 7.15
C MET A 927 18.96 5.21 7.76
N THR A 928 19.06 5.07 9.07
CA THR A 928 18.37 4.04 9.85
C THR A 928 17.03 4.55 10.41
N PRO A 929 16.12 3.67 10.85
CA PRO A 929 14.94 4.09 11.60
C PRO A 929 15.25 4.95 12.83
N SER A 930 16.36 4.69 13.54
CA SER A 930 16.76 5.46 14.72
C SER A 930 17.12 6.92 14.41
N ASP A 931 17.52 7.24 13.17
CA ASP A 931 17.79 8.62 12.74
C ASP A 931 16.52 9.48 12.59
N LEU A 932 15.33 8.89 12.81
CA LEU A 932 14.04 9.57 12.94
C LEU A 932 13.62 9.86 14.39
N GLU A 933 14.28 9.27 15.40
CA GLU A 933 13.91 9.49 16.79
C GLU A 933 14.08 10.97 17.15
N GLY A 934 13.14 11.50 17.95
CA GLY A 934 13.06 12.93 18.25
C GLY A 934 12.45 13.80 17.12
N LYS A 935 12.62 13.45 15.84
CA LYS A 935 12.14 14.23 14.67
C LYS A 935 10.65 14.04 14.36
N ILE A 936 10.14 12.83 14.62
CA ILE A 936 8.72 12.48 14.43
C ILE A 936 7.93 12.92 15.67
N GLU A 937 6.84 13.66 15.46
CA GLU A 937 5.85 14.02 16.47
C GLU A 937 5.03 12.79 16.88
N LYS A 938 4.49 12.08 15.88
CA LYS A 938 3.65 10.90 16.08
C LYS A 938 3.53 10.00 14.85
N ILE A 939 3.09 8.76 15.06
CA ILE A 939 2.65 7.80 14.02
C ILE A 939 1.16 7.51 14.23
N THR A 940 0.33 7.59 13.19
CA THR A 940 -1.12 7.32 13.28
C THR A 940 -1.65 6.44 12.16
N GLY A 941 -2.77 5.78 12.40
CA GLY A 941 -3.54 5.13 11.33
C GLY A 941 -4.05 6.11 10.25
N SER A 942 -4.71 5.53 9.25
CA SER A 942 -5.27 6.25 8.09
C SER A 942 -6.24 7.39 8.45
N ASN A 943 -6.87 7.33 9.62
CA ASN A 943 -7.77 8.36 10.15
C ASN A 943 -7.08 9.59 10.77
N GLY A 944 -5.75 9.58 10.96
CA GLY A 944 -5.01 10.70 11.58
C GLY A 944 -5.16 10.85 13.11
N LEU A 945 -5.99 10.02 13.75
CA LEU A 945 -6.43 10.14 15.14
C LEU A 945 -5.70 9.16 16.07
N GLY A 946 -5.53 9.56 17.33
CA GLY A 946 -4.70 8.84 18.29
C GLY A 946 -3.26 8.68 17.77
N GLY A 947 -2.68 7.51 18.03
CA GLY A 947 -1.37 7.10 17.50
C GLY A 947 -0.35 6.75 18.58
N ILE A 948 0.91 6.70 18.15
CA ILE A 948 2.11 6.63 18.98
C ILE A 948 2.69 8.04 19.00
N LYS A 949 2.74 8.74 20.15
CA LYS A 949 3.46 10.02 20.28
C LYS A 949 4.98 9.73 20.39
N ASN A 950 5.85 10.68 20.03
CA ASN A 950 7.31 10.60 20.17
C ASN A 950 7.88 9.18 19.93
N PRO A 951 7.68 8.61 18.72
CA PRO A 951 7.94 7.21 18.45
C PRO A 951 9.43 6.85 18.58
N ARG A 952 9.65 5.59 18.95
CA ARG A 952 10.96 4.94 19.07
C ARG A 952 11.03 3.78 18.11
N PHE A 953 12.23 3.50 17.62
CA PHE A 953 12.47 2.53 16.57
C PHE A 953 13.49 1.48 17.05
N PRO A 954 13.08 0.60 18.00
CA PRO A 954 13.93 -0.50 18.46
C PRO A 954 14.33 -1.39 17.29
N ALA A 955 15.55 -1.93 17.37
CA ALA A 955 16.16 -2.74 16.31
C ALA A 955 16.87 -3.99 16.89
N GLY A 956 17.26 -4.91 16.00
CA GLY A 956 17.99 -6.13 16.35
C GLY A 956 17.25 -7.01 17.36
N GLU A 957 17.98 -7.63 18.29
CA GLU A 957 17.38 -8.54 19.29
C GLU A 957 16.32 -7.85 20.17
N LYS A 958 16.47 -6.55 20.50
CA LYS A 958 15.45 -5.83 21.28
C LYS A 958 14.13 -5.74 20.53
N LEU A 959 14.16 -5.54 19.21
CA LEU A 959 12.94 -5.59 18.39
C LEU A 959 12.36 -7.00 18.33
N LEU A 960 13.18 -8.05 18.19
CA LEU A 960 12.70 -9.44 18.21
C LEU A 960 11.98 -9.76 19.53
N GLU A 961 12.54 -9.35 20.67
CA GLU A 961 11.90 -9.54 21.98
C GLU A 961 10.59 -8.76 22.09
N LEU A 962 10.53 -7.51 21.64
CA LEU A 962 9.30 -6.71 21.68
C LEU A 962 8.21 -7.24 20.74
N ILE A 963 8.56 -7.72 19.53
CA ILE A 963 7.64 -8.41 18.62
C ILE A 963 7.13 -9.70 19.29
N ALA A 964 8.00 -10.48 19.91
CA ALA A 964 7.66 -11.69 20.66
C ALA A 964 6.66 -11.40 21.79
N ARG A 965 6.94 -10.42 22.65
CA ARG A 965 6.04 -10.00 23.74
C ARG A 965 4.69 -9.54 23.19
N LEU A 966 4.71 -8.63 22.21
CA LEU A 966 3.50 -8.05 21.64
C LEU A 966 2.64 -9.11 20.94
N GLN A 967 3.21 -9.98 20.11
CA GLN A 967 2.45 -11.06 19.49
C GLN A 967 1.85 -11.99 20.54
N ALA A 968 2.60 -12.37 21.57
CA ALA A 968 2.12 -13.21 22.67
C ALA A 968 0.93 -12.57 23.41
N ILE A 969 1.06 -11.32 23.86
CA ILE A 969 0.00 -10.53 24.50
C ILE A 969 -1.25 -10.46 23.60
N ILE A 970 -1.08 -10.22 22.29
CA ILE A 970 -2.24 -10.13 21.40
C ILE A 970 -2.87 -11.52 21.16
N VAL A 971 -2.12 -12.62 21.05
CA VAL A 971 -2.69 -13.98 20.83
C VAL A 971 -3.32 -14.61 22.06
N THR A 972 -2.89 -14.28 23.27
CA THR A 972 -3.58 -14.72 24.50
C THR A 972 -4.62 -13.69 24.90
N ASP A 973 -4.19 -12.52 25.34
CA ASP A 973 -4.97 -11.55 26.12
C ASP A 973 -5.79 -10.57 25.23
N GLY A 974 -5.36 -10.37 23.98
CA GLY A 974 -5.95 -9.36 23.07
C GLY A 974 -7.00 -9.86 22.05
N HIS A 975 -7.36 -8.99 21.11
CA HIS A 975 -8.10 -9.29 19.89
C HIS A 975 -7.77 -8.26 18.80
N LEU A 976 -7.06 -8.69 17.75
CA LEU A 976 -6.73 -7.85 16.60
C LEU A 976 -7.92 -7.75 15.65
N LYS A 977 -8.50 -6.57 15.50
CA LYS A 977 -9.57 -6.30 14.53
C LYS A 977 -9.04 -6.12 13.10
N PRO A 978 -9.88 -6.31 12.06
CA PRO A 978 -9.50 -6.06 10.67
C PRO A 978 -9.07 -4.61 10.35
N ASN A 979 -9.36 -3.65 11.22
CA ASN A 979 -8.97 -2.24 11.07
C ASN A 979 -7.68 -1.87 11.86
N GLY A 980 -6.87 -2.86 12.26
CA GLY A 980 -5.62 -2.65 12.99
C GLY A 980 -5.77 -2.30 14.47
N VAL A 981 -6.99 -2.11 14.99
CA VAL A 981 -7.19 -1.89 16.43
C VAL A 981 -7.06 -3.21 17.18
N VAL A 982 -6.19 -3.26 18.18
CA VAL A 982 -6.18 -4.34 19.17
C VAL A 982 -7.06 -3.93 20.34
N GLU A 983 -8.07 -4.74 20.66
CA GLU A 983 -8.72 -4.74 21.97
C GLU A 983 -7.88 -5.60 22.94
N TYR A 984 -7.66 -5.14 24.17
CA TYR A 984 -6.92 -5.87 25.19
C TYR A 984 -7.76 -5.97 26.47
N TYR A 985 -7.82 -7.17 27.06
CA TYR A 985 -8.73 -7.52 28.15
C TYR A 985 -7.95 -8.14 29.29
N GLU A 986 -8.00 -7.55 30.48
CA GLU A 986 -7.11 -7.93 31.58
C GLU A 986 -7.81 -7.82 32.94
N PRO A 987 -7.90 -8.88 33.77
CA PRO A 987 -8.41 -8.75 35.13
C PRO A 987 -7.58 -7.80 36.03
N GLU A 988 -6.25 -7.80 35.93
CA GLU A 988 -5.37 -7.13 36.91
C GLU A 988 -4.78 -5.80 36.41
N ILE A 989 -5.01 -4.70 37.14
CA ILE A 989 -4.57 -3.36 36.70
C ILE A 989 -3.04 -3.21 36.62
N GLU A 990 -2.28 -3.91 37.45
CA GLU A 990 -0.80 -3.89 37.40
C GLU A 990 -0.25 -4.58 36.14
N ARG A 991 -0.97 -5.58 35.63
CA ARG A 991 -0.65 -6.26 34.36
C ARG A 991 -0.91 -5.33 33.18
N HIS A 992 -1.94 -4.49 33.23
CA HIS A 992 -2.13 -3.37 32.31
C HIS A 992 -0.93 -2.41 32.28
N LYS A 993 -0.43 -1.98 33.46
CA LYS A 993 0.74 -1.09 33.54
C LYS A 993 2.01 -1.73 32.96
N LEU A 994 2.19 -3.05 33.15
CA LEU A 994 3.30 -3.77 32.54
C LEU A 994 3.21 -3.80 31.00
N VAL A 995 2.02 -4.10 30.46
CA VAL A 995 1.78 -4.08 29.01
C VAL A 995 1.96 -2.67 28.43
N GLU A 996 1.52 -1.63 29.15
CA GLU A 996 1.82 -0.24 28.77
C GLU A 996 3.32 0.06 28.77
N LYS A 997 4.08 -0.42 29.77
CA LYS A 997 5.54 -0.28 29.80
C LYS A 997 6.22 -0.96 28.59
N ILE A 998 5.71 -2.12 28.15
CA ILE A 998 6.19 -2.80 26.93
C ILE A 998 5.84 -1.97 25.69
N LEU A 999 4.63 -1.42 25.61
CA LEU A 999 4.22 -0.53 24.51
C LEU A 999 5.03 0.78 24.47
N ARG A 1000 5.44 1.30 25.64
CA ARG A 1000 6.27 2.51 25.76
C ARG A 1000 7.68 2.38 25.17
N GLU A 1001 8.13 1.17 24.82
CA GLU A 1001 9.36 0.94 24.06
C GLU A 1001 9.23 1.27 22.56
N PHE A 1002 8.00 1.42 22.04
CA PHE A 1002 7.72 1.89 20.68
C PHE A 1002 7.48 3.41 20.59
N GLY A 1003 7.42 4.10 21.74
CA GLY A 1003 7.11 5.53 21.83
C GLY A 1003 6.14 5.84 22.98
N GLU A 1004 5.73 7.09 23.13
CA GLU A 1004 4.72 7.49 24.11
C GLU A 1004 3.33 6.93 23.71
N ILE A 1005 2.95 5.84 24.37
CA ILE A 1005 1.65 5.19 24.29
C ILE A 1005 1.07 5.14 25.70
N GLU A 1006 -0.03 5.85 25.90
CA GLU A 1006 -0.87 5.78 27.09
C GLU A 1006 -1.99 4.75 26.87
N LEU A 1007 -2.23 3.85 27.82
CA LEU A 1007 -3.44 3.03 27.82
C LEU A 1007 -4.51 3.69 28.69
N SER A 1008 -5.76 3.66 28.23
CA SER A 1008 -6.92 4.12 29.01
C SER A 1008 -7.77 2.91 29.45
N PRO A 1009 -7.39 2.18 30.52
CA PRO A 1009 -8.10 0.98 30.96
C PRO A 1009 -9.47 1.32 31.57
N VAL A 1010 -10.53 0.79 30.97
CA VAL A 1010 -11.93 0.97 31.41
C VAL A 1010 -12.45 -0.30 32.06
N TRP A 1011 -12.74 -0.26 33.36
CA TRP A 1011 -13.30 -1.40 34.10
C TRP A 1011 -14.69 -1.83 33.59
N LYS A 1012 -14.86 -3.12 33.31
CA LYS A 1012 -16.11 -3.75 32.87
C LYS A 1012 -16.71 -4.60 33.99
N LYS A 1013 -17.34 -3.93 34.96
CA LYS A 1013 -17.92 -4.52 36.20
C LYS A 1013 -18.80 -5.77 36.00
N ARG A 1014 -19.46 -5.93 34.85
CA ARG A 1014 -20.29 -7.11 34.54
C ARG A 1014 -19.48 -8.38 34.33
N ASP A 1015 -18.28 -8.24 33.76
CA ASP A 1015 -17.47 -9.34 33.22
C ASP A 1015 -16.09 -9.46 33.91
N ASN A 1016 -15.82 -8.55 34.87
CA ASN A 1016 -14.69 -8.55 35.80
C ASN A 1016 -13.30 -8.49 35.13
N TYR A 1017 -13.15 -7.52 34.22
CA TYR A 1017 -11.85 -7.17 33.62
C TYR A 1017 -11.78 -5.67 33.29
N TYR A 1018 -10.57 -5.15 33.17
CA TYR A 1018 -10.25 -3.90 32.50
C TYR A 1018 -10.14 -4.10 30.99
N TYR A 1019 -10.48 -3.06 30.23
CA TYR A 1019 -10.48 -3.04 28.76
C TYR A 1019 -9.70 -1.84 28.26
N SER A 1020 -8.77 -2.03 27.34
CA SER A 1020 -8.16 -0.92 26.57
C SER A 1020 -8.09 -1.24 25.07
N CYS A 1021 -7.80 -0.21 24.27
CA CYS A 1021 -7.37 -0.37 22.88
C CYS A 1021 -5.87 -0.07 22.78
N PHE A 1022 -5.11 -0.79 21.96
CA PHE A 1022 -3.80 -0.31 21.50
C PHE A 1022 -3.99 0.60 20.27
N PRO A 1023 -3.08 1.56 20.00
CA PRO A 1023 -3.10 2.38 18.78
C PRO A 1023 -3.07 1.51 17.52
N SER A 1024 -3.78 1.90 16.45
CA SER A 1024 -3.84 1.08 15.24
C SER A 1024 -2.48 0.76 14.58
N PRO A 1025 -1.44 1.63 14.63
CA PRO A 1025 -0.11 1.24 14.12
C PRO A 1025 0.46 -0.02 14.80
N ILE A 1026 0.16 -0.26 16.08
CA ILE A 1026 0.63 -1.44 16.82
C ILE A 1026 -0.02 -2.73 16.28
N GLY A 1027 -1.33 -2.70 15.98
CA GLY A 1027 -2.01 -3.84 15.37
C GLY A 1027 -1.74 -4.00 13.87
N ASN A 1028 -1.52 -2.90 13.14
CA ASN A 1028 -1.05 -2.91 11.75
C ASN A 1028 0.33 -3.59 11.64
N ALA A 1029 1.29 -3.17 12.48
CA ALA A 1029 2.60 -3.81 12.57
C ALA A 1029 2.50 -5.28 12.97
N SER A 1030 1.62 -5.62 13.92
CA SER A 1030 1.36 -7.01 14.30
C SER A 1030 0.81 -7.84 13.13
N ALA A 1031 -0.09 -7.29 12.32
CA ALA A 1031 -0.61 -7.94 11.12
C ALA A 1031 0.47 -8.12 10.04
N PHE A 1032 1.33 -7.12 9.84
CA PHE A 1032 2.50 -7.20 8.96
C PHE A 1032 3.48 -8.30 9.41
N TRP A 1033 3.67 -8.49 10.72
CA TRP A 1033 4.42 -9.61 11.29
C TRP A 1033 3.66 -10.96 11.29
N GLY A 1034 2.59 -11.08 10.50
CA GLY A 1034 1.88 -12.33 10.20
C GLY A 1034 0.65 -12.62 11.07
N LEU A 1035 0.31 -11.74 12.03
CA LEU A 1035 -0.78 -11.99 12.96
C LEU A 1035 -2.15 -11.82 12.30
N LYS A 1036 -2.96 -12.87 12.30
CA LYS A 1036 -4.31 -12.85 11.71
C LYS A 1036 -5.31 -12.10 12.57
N SER A 1037 -6.06 -11.19 11.96
CA SER A 1037 -7.18 -10.48 12.56
C SER A 1037 -8.46 -11.33 12.65
N GLY A 1038 -9.38 -10.93 13.53
CA GLY A 1038 -10.66 -11.61 13.78
C GLY A 1038 -10.58 -12.71 14.84
N ASP A 1039 -11.57 -13.61 14.86
CA ASP A 1039 -11.68 -14.67 15.86
C ASP A 1039 -10.51 -15.68 15.73
N LYS A 1040 -9.50 -15.52 16.59
CA LYS A 1040 -8.28 -16.35 16.67
C LYS A 1040 -8.56 -17.85 16.60
N ALA A 1041 -9.64 -18.31 17.24
CA ALA A 1041 -10.00 -19.72 17.33
C ALA A 1041 -10.76 -20.20 16.09
N ILE A 1042 -11.48 -19.35 15.36
CA ILE A 1042 -11.95 -19.66 13.99
C ILE A 1042 -10.76 -19.67 13.04
N GLN A 1043 -9.94 -18.61 13.04
CA GLN A 1043 -8.75 -18.48 12.20
C GLN A 1043 -7.75 -19.62 12.40
N ASN A 1044 -7.67 -20.17 13.62
CA ASN A 1044 -6.62 -21.07 14.08
C ASN A 1044 -5.24 -20.43 13.84
N THR A 1045 -5.03 -19.27 14.47
CA THR A 1045 -3.84 -18.44 14.32
C THR A 1045 -2.58 -19.19 14.77
N GLU A 1046 -1.46 -18.85 14.15
CA GLU A 1046 -0.13 -19.43 14.32
C GLU A 1046 0.83 -18.28 14.59
N LEU A 1047 1.87 -18.52 15.40
CA LEU A 1047 2.98 -17.56 15.49
C LEU A 1047 3.97 -17.91 14.38
N ASP A 1048 4.50 -16.90 13.69
CA ASP A 1048 5.52 -17.12 12.68
C ASP A 1048 6.86 -17.43 13.37
N VAL A 1049 7.06 -18.72 13.68
CA VAL A 1049 8.19 -19.23 14.47
C VAL A 1049 9.57 -18.92 13.88
N SER A 1050 9.63 -18.48 12.62
CA SER A 1050 10.88 -18.06 11.96
C SER A 1050 11.47 -16.78 12.55
N PHE A 1051 10.65 -15.83 13.01
CA PHE A 1051 11.12 -14.62 13.73
C PHE A 1051 11.90 -14.97 15.01
N PHE A 1052 11.61 -16.12 15.59
CA PHE A 1052 12.07 -16.51 16.92
C PHE A 1052 13.10 -17.65 16.88
N GLU A 1053 13.59 -18.04 15.70
CA GLU A 1053 14.67 -19.02 15.55
C GLU A 1053 16.03 -18.46 15.97
N GLU A 1054 16.22 -17.14 15.86
CA GLU A 1054 17.52 -16.48 16.03
C GLU A 1054 17.76 -15.91 17.44
N SER A 1055 16.74 -15.85 18.32
CA SER A 1055 16.89 -15.34 19.69
C SER A 1055 16.21 -16.21 20.76
N LYS A 1056 17.02 -16.65 21.74
CA LYS A 1056 16.54 -17.26 23.00
C LYS A 1056 15.65 -16.28 23.80
N LYS A 1057 15.95 -14.98 23.82
CA LYS A 1057 15.15 -13.97 24.56
C LYS A 1057 13.75 -13.83 23.98
N ALA A 1058 13.62 -13.79 22.66
CA ALA A 1058 12.32 -13.76 21.99
C ALA A 1058 11.51 -15.05 22.25
N CYS A 1059 12.17 -16.21 22.33
CA CYS A 1059 11.53 -17.45 22.78
C CYS A 1059 11.02 -17.36 24.23
N PHE A 1060 11.83 -16.83 25.16
CA PHE A 1060 11.41 -16.64 26.56
C PHE A 1060 10.26 -15.64 26.68
N ALA A 1061 10.34 -14.48 26.03
CA ALA A 1061 9.27 -13.50 25.99
C ALA A 1061 7.90 -14.10 25.61
N ILE A 1062 7.83 -14.94 24.57
CA ILE A 1062 6.57 -15.61 24.20
C ILE A 1062 6.06 -16.52 25.32
N ILE A 1063 6.95 -17.22 26.03
CA ILE A 1063 6.63 -18.12 27.14
C ILE A 1063 6.14 -17.32 28.37
N GLU A 1064 6.84 -16.24 28.74
CA GLU A 1064 6.52 -15.35 29.86
C GLU A 1064 5.14 -14.68 29.70
N GLU A 1065 4.86 -14.13 28.52
CA GLU A 1065 3.59 -13.45 28.23
C GLU A 1065 2.44 -14.44 28.01
N SER A 1066 2.64 -15.56 27.30
CA SER A 1066 1.56 -16.51 27.02
C SER A 1066 1.06 -17.27 28.25
N LEU A 1067 1.78 -17.21 29.38
CA LEU A 1067 1.30 -17.70 30.67
C LEU A 1067 0.31 -16.73 31.36
N ALA A 1068 0.22 -15.47 30.93
CA ALA A 1068 -0.47 -14.40 31.67
C ALA A 1068 -2.00 -14.52 31.70
N GLN A 1069 -2.68 -14.95 30.63
CA GLN A 1069 -4.13 -15.20 30.66
C GLN A 1069 -4.52 -16.66 30.37
N ASP A 1070 -4.20 -17.18 29.19
CA ASP A 1070 -4.52 -18.58 28.80
C ASP A 1070 -3.60 -19.64 29.46
N GLY A 1071 -2.64 -19.19 30.26
CA GLY A 1071 -1.80 -20.02 31.12
C GLY A 1071 -2.37 -20.24 32.53
N SER A 1072 -2.05 -21.40 33.10
CA SER A 1072 -2.29 -21.75 34.50
C SER A 1072 -0.98 -22.23 35.12
N VAL A 1073 -0.66 -21.71 36.29
CA VAL A 1073 0.56 -22.01 37.07
C VAL A 1073 0.14 -22.56 38.43
N GLY A 1074 0.87 -23.57 38.91
CA GLY A 1074 0.69 -24.15 40.24
C GLY A 1074 1.96 -24.85 40.71
N LYS A 1075 2.00 -25.24 41.99
CA LYS A 1075 3.19 -25.89 42.59
C LYS A 1075 3.52 -27.17 41.82
N GLY A 1076 4.66 -27.19 41.13
CA GLY A 1076 5.10 -28.29 40.27
C GLY A 1076 4.57 -28.32 38.83
N TYR A 1077 3.88 -27.29 38.31
CA TYR A 1077 3.50 -27.26 36.88
C TYR A 1077 3.14 -25.87 36.32
N ALA A 1078 3.29 -25.72 35.00
CA ALA A 1078 2.51 -24.79 34.17
C ALA A 1078 1.71 -25.54 33.10
N SER A 1079 0.65 -24.91 32.59
CA SER A 1079 -0.04 -25.34 31.37
C SER A 1079 -0.71 -24.19 30.61
N TRP A 1080 -0.60 -24.19 29.29
CA TRP A 1080 -1.30 -23.30 28.37
C TRP A 1080 -2.52 -24.04 27.80
N SER A 1081 -3.67 -23.37 27.66
CA SER A 1081 -4.89 -23.99 27.12
C SER A 1081 -5.53 -23.16 26.00
N PHE A 1082 -5.31 -23.53 24.73
CA PHE A 1082 -5.88 -22.83 23.56
C PHE A 1082 -6.96 -23.65 22.87
N SER A 1083 -7.91 -22.98 22.21
CA SER A 1083 -8.99 -23.65 21.47
C SER A 1083 -8.96 -23.30 19.98
N ASN A 1084 -9.31 -24.26 19.12
CA ASN A 1084 -9.65 -24.00 17.71
C ASN A 1084 -11.05 -24.52 17.38
N THR A 1085 -11.66 -23.90 16.38
CA THR A 1085 -13.04 -24.16 15.94
C THR A 1085 -13.05 -25.32 14.94
N LEU A 1086 -14.01 -26.24 15.11
CA LEU A 1086 -14.31 -27.35 14.19
C LEU A 1086 -15.58 -27.10 13.37
N ASN A 1087 -16.50 -26.31 13.92
CA ASN A 1087 -17.72 -25.86 13.25
C ASN A 1087 -17.98 -24.40 13.67
N SER A 1088 -18.15 -23.50 12.70
CA SER A 1088 -18.33 -22.05 12.93
C SER A 1088 -19.71 -21.71 13.50
N GLY A 1089 -20.68 -22.61 13.28
CA GLY A 1089 -22.09 -22.36 13.50
C GLY A 1089 -22.58 -21.16 12.69
N ASN A 1090 -23.44 -20.35 13.30
CA ASN A 1090 -24.10 -19.21 12.66
C ASN A 1090 -23.16 -18.02 12.35
N THR A 1091 -21.85 -18.14 12.57
CA THR A 1091 -20.87 -17.04 12.39
C THR A 1091 -20.29 -16.98 10.98
N GLY A 1092 -21.16 -16.77 9.98
CA GLY A 1092 -20.81 -16.69 8.55
C GLY A 1092 -19.97 -15.48 8.12
N MET A 1093 -19.15 -14.91 9.01
CA MET A 1093 -18.15 -13.86 8.71
C MET A 1093 -16.80 -14.40 8.25
N TYR A 1094 -16.61 -15.72 8.29
CA TYR A 1094 -15.35 -16.38 7.94
C TYR A 1094 -15.62 -17.56 7.00
N ASP A 1095 -15.03 -17.55 5.81
CA ASP A 1095 -15.20 -18.59 4.77
C ASP A 1095 -14.44 -19.89 5.11
N LYS A 1096 -14.64 -20.43 6.31
CA LYS A 1096 -14.12 -21.74 6.71
C LYS A 1096 -15.21 -22.81 6.59
N PRO A 1097 -14.94 -23.93 5.90
CA PRO A 1097 -15.84 -25.06 5.88
C PRO A 1097 -15.92 -25.70 7.27
N ASP A 1098 -17.11 -26.14 7.65
CA ASP A 1098 -17.31 -26.94 8.85
C ASP A 1098 -16.66 -28.32 8.70
N ILE A 1099 -15.81 -28.70 9.66
CA ILE A 1099 -15.02 -29.94 9.64
C ILE A 1099 -15.85 -31.12 10.16
N ILE A 1100 -16.76 -30.88 11.11
CA ILE A 1100 -17.61 -31.88 11.73
C ILE A 1100 -19.06 -31.86 11.20
N SER A 1101 -19.69 -33.04 11.17
CA SER A 1101 -21.05 -33.23 10.67
C SER A 1101 -22.14 -32.99 11.74
N PRO A 1102 -23.42 -32.84 11.34
CA PRO A 1102 -24.53 -32.76 12.30
C PRO A 1102 -24.61 -33.96 13.25
N ASP A 1103 -24.37 -35.19 12.77
CA ASP A 1103 -24.43 -36.41 13.59
C ASP A 1103 -23.33 -36.43 14.66
N GLU A 1104 -22.14 -35.91 14.33
CA GLU A 1104 -21.03 -35.73 15.27
C GLU A 1104 -21.36 -34.67 16.33
N ILE A 1105 -22.07 -33.59 15.94
CA ILE A 1105 -22.59 -32.57 16.87
C ILE A 1105 -23.66 -33.14 17.80
N GLU A 1106 -24.57 -33.99 17.30
CA GLU A 1106 -25.55 -34.68 18.16
C GLU A 1106 -24.89 -35.68 19.12
N LEU A 1107 -23.82 -36.37 18.71
CA LEU A 1107 -23.03 -37.20 19.64
C LEU A 1107 -22.39 -36.36 20.75
N ILE A 1108 -21.82 -35.19 20.43
CA ILE A 1108 -21.25 -34.25 21.40
C ILE A 1108 -22.32 -33.71 22.37
N LYS A 1109 -23.55 -33.45 21.89
CA LYS A 1109 -24.69 -33.06 22.74
C LYS A 1109 -25.20 -34.19 23.64
N LYS A 1110 -25.21 -35.42 23.12
CA LYS A 1110 -25.75 -36.60 23.82
C LYS A 1110 -24.83 -37.09 24.94
N GLU A 1111 -23.53 -37.16 24.69
CA GLU A 1111 -22.55 -37.74 25.61
C GLU A 1111 -21.73 -36.66 26.37
N GLY A 1112 -21.89 -35.38 26.01
CA GLY A 1112 -21.25 -34.25 26.67
C GLY A 1112 -22.02 -33.74 27.89
N THR A 1113 -21.30 -33.31 28.92
CA THR A 1113 -21.89 -32.70 30.13
C THR A 1113 -22.34 -31.27 29.84
N GLN A 1114 -23.58 -30.92 30.21
CA GLN A 1114 -24.13 -29.58 30.01
C GLN A 1114 -23.69 -28.62 31.13
N TYR A 1115 -23.05 -27.52 30.76
CA TYR A 1115 -22.67 -26.41 31.62
C TYR A 1115 -23.64 -25.23 31.44
N LYS A 1116 -23.89 -24.47 32.52
CA LYS A 1116 -24.83 -23.32 32.52
C LYS A 1116 -24.17 -21.97 32.19
N LYS A 1117 -22.89 -21.81 32.51
CA LYS A 1117 -22.09 -20.59 32.26
C LYS A 1117 -20.64 -21.00 31.93
N PRO A 1118 -20.15 -20.82 30.68
CA PRO A 1118 -20.95 -20.56 29.48
C PRO A 1118 -21.94 -21.71 29.23
N ALA A 1119 -23.05 -21.39 28.57
CA ALA A 1119 -24.11 -22.36 28.28
C ALA A 1119 -23.73 -23.25 27.09
N CYS A 1120 -23.08 -24.39 27.38
CA CYS A 1120 -22.46 -25.28 26.40
C CYS A 1120 -22.50 -26.74 26.85
N TRP A 1121 -22.25 -27.66 25.90
CA TRP A 1121 -22.04 -29.08 26.17
C TRP A 1121 -20.55 -29.37 26.01
N GLN A 1122 -19.93 -29.98 27.03
CA GLN A 1122 -18.51 -30.33 27.02
C GLN A 1122 -18.35 -31.85 27.04
N LEU A 1123 -17.72 -32.40 26.00
CA LEU A 1123 -17.31 -33.80 25.90
C LEU A 1123 -15.80 -33.88 26.23
N PRO A 1124 -15.39 -34.49 27.36
CA PRO A 1124 -13.98 -34.70 27.69
C PRO A 1124 -13.29 -35.63 26.68
N TRP A 1125 -12.00 -35.43 26.43
CA TRP A 1125 -11.24 -36.29 25.51
C TRP A 1125 -11.22 -37.76 25.94
N THR A 1126 -11.08 -38.02 27.25
CA THR A 1126 -11.18 -39.37 27.83
C THR A 1126 -12.49 -40.07 27.46
N ARG A 1127 -13.62 -39.35 27.55
CA ARG A 1127 -14.94 -39.87 27.19
C ARG A 1127 -15.04 -40.16 25.68
N LEU A 1128 -14.42 -39.36 24.81
CA LEU A 1128 -14.34 -39.69 23.38
C LEU A 1128 -13.57 -41.01 23.14
N VAL A 1129 -12.46 -41.20 23.86
CA VAL A 1129 -11.65 -42.43 23.77
C VAL A 1129 -12.39 -43.67 24.31
N GLU A 1130 -13.29 -43.51 25.28
CA GLU A 1130 -14.25 -44.56 25.67
C GLU A 1130 -15.28 -44.84 24.57
N LEU A 1131 -15.88 -43.80 23.97
CA LEU A 1131 -16.92 -43.93 22.95
C LEU A 1131 -16.41 -44.65 21.69
N LYS A 1132 -15.13 -44.50 21.32
CA LYS A 1132 -14.45 -45.31 20.29
C LYS A 1132 -14.53 -46.83 20.53
N LYS A 1133 -14.73 -47.26 21.78
CA LYS A 1133 -14.86 -48.66 22.23
C LYS A 1133 -16.32 -49.04 22.55
N SER A 1134 -17.29 -48.18 22.25
CA SER A 1134 -18.72 -48.47 22.45
C SER A 1134 -19.15 -49.69 21.62
N GLU A 1135 -20.04 -50.52 22.18
CA GLU A 1135 -20.72 -51.62 21.48
C GLU A 1135 -21.63 -51.13 20.34
N SER A 1136 -22.06 -49.86 20.41
CA SER A 1136 -22.79 -49.19 19.33
C SER A 1136 -21.82 -48.84 18.20
N GLU A 1137 -21.91 -49.58 17.08
CA GLU A 1137 -21.08 -49.37 15.89
C GLU A 1137 -21.15 -47.92 15.38
N GLU A 1138 -22.34 -47.33 15.37
CA GLU A 1138 -22.54 -45.93 14.97
C GLU A 1138 -21.83 -44.95 15.91
N THR A 1139 -21.97 -45.15 17.23
CA THR A 1139 -21.30 -44.31 18.24
C THR A 1139 -19.79 -44.45 18.16
N SER A 1140 -19.30 -45.67 17.97
CA SER A 1140 -17.89 -46.00 17.78
C SER A 1140 -17.31 -45.36 16.51
N ARG A 1141 -18.04 -45.45 15.38
CA ARG A 1141 -17.69 -44.82 14.10
C ARG A 1141 -17.63 -43.30 14.20
N LEU A 1142 -18.66 -42.67 14.78
CA LEU A 1142 -18.72 -41.22 14.95
C LEU A 1142 -17.61 -40.72 15.90
N ALA A 1143 -17.35 -41.43 17.01
CA ALA A 1143 -16.27 -41.08 17.94
C ALA A 1143 -14.87 -41.16 17.31
N ARG A 1144 -14.61 -42.14 16.43
CA ARG A 1144 -13.38 -42.22 15.62
C ARG A 1144 -13.29 -41.05 14.64
N SER A 1145 -14.35 -40.79 13.88
CA SER A 1145 -14.40 -39.66 12.93
C SER A 1145 -14.11 -38.30 13.60
N ILE A 1146 -14.67 -38.06 14.80
CA ILE A 1146 -14.37 -36.86 15.59
C ILE A 1146 -12.89 -36.81 16.03
N GLU A 1147 -12.32 -37.94 16.48
CA GLU A 1147 -10.91 -38.02 16.87
C GLU A 1147 -9.99 -37.75 15.67
N ASP A 1148 -10.19 -38.46 14.55
CA ASP A 1148 -9.40 -38.34 13.33
C ASP A 1148 -9.42 -36.87 12.82
N LYS A 1149 -10.61 -36.25 12.81
CA LYS A 1149 -10.78 -34.84 12.43
C LYS A 1149 -10.07 -33.88 13.37
N ILE A 1150 -10.05 -34.13 14.68
CA ILE A 1150 -9.34 -33.31 15.67
C ILE A 1150 -7.83 -33.46 15.50
N LEU A 1151 -7.32 -34.69 15.36
CA LEU A 1151 -5.89 -34.94 15.18
C LEU A 1151 -5.36 -34.40 13.84
N ALA A 1152 -6.21 -34.35 12.80
CA ALA A 1152 -5.91 -33.69 11.52
C ALA A 1152 -5.95 -32.15 11.58
N HIS A 1153 -6.61 -31.56 12.58
CA HIS A 1153 -6.78 -30.10 12.71
C HIS A 1153 -6.33 -29.58 14.09
N PRO A 1154 -5.04 -29.73 14.45
CA PRO A 1154 -4.51 -29.25 15.71
C PRO A 1154 -4.55 -27.72 15.82
N ASN A 1155 -4.61 -27.23 17.06
CA ASN A 1155 -4.44 -25.80 17.33
C ASN A 1155 -3.02 -25.37 16.94
N LYS A 1156 -2.89 -24.33 16.10
CA LYS A 1156 -1.60 -23.87 15.58
C LYS A 1156 -0.79 -23.07 16.59
N LEU A 1157 -1.45 -22.34 17.49
CA LEU A 1157 -0.80 -21.58 18.55
C LEU A 1157 -0.15 -22.48 19.61
N ILE A 1158 -0.81 -23.56 20.05
CA ILE A 1158 -0.22 -24.52 21.01
C ILE A 1158 0.97 -25.27 20.39
N LEU A 1159 0.93 -25.56 19.08
CA LEU A 1159 2.06 -26.13 18.33
C LEU A 1159 3.23 -25.15 18.22
N SER A 1160 2.94 -23.86 18.00
CA SER A 1160 3.95 -22.79 17.98
C SER A 1160 4.68 -22.70 19.32
N ILE A 1161 3.91 -22.62 20.43
CA ILE A 1161 4.45 -22.55 21.80
C ILE A 1161 5.20 -23.82 22.20
N TYR A 1162 4.74 -25.00 21.77
CA TYR A 1162 5.51 -26.25 21.93
C TYR A 1162 6.85 -26.22 21.17
N GLY A 1163 6.87 -25.72 19.93
CA GLY A 1163 8.09 -25.56 19.16
C GLY A 1163 9.10 -24.61 19.83
N ILE A 1164 8.60 -23.47 20.34
CA ILE A 1164 9.39 -22.46 21.05
C ILE A 1164 9.93 -23.03 22.38
N ALA A 1165 9.09 -23.63 23.21
CA ALA A 1165 9.49 -24.25 24.48
C ALA A 1165 10.54 -25.36 24.26
N LYS A 1166 10.37 -26.20 23.24
CA LYS A 1166 11.33 -27.25 22.88
C LYS A 1166 12.71 -26.68 22.47
N ARG A 1167 12.77 -25.51 21.82
CA ARG A 1167 14.03 -24.84 21.46
C ARG A 1167 14.81 -24.36 22.69
N VAL A 1168 14.13 -23.97 23.75
CA VAL A 1168 14.74 -23.60 25.05
C VAL A 1168 14.83 -24.78 26.04
N GLY A 1169 14.82 -26.01 25.54
CA GLY A 1169 15.04 -27.23 26.33
C GLY A 1169 13.85 -27.73 27.15
N LEU A 1170 12.66 -27.12 27.03
CA LEU A 1170 11.49 -27.45 27.86
C LEU A 1170 10.58 -28.49 27.20
N ASN A 1171 10.30 -29.60 27.89
CA ASN A 1171 9.45 -30.70 27.43
C ASN A 1171 8.01 -30.53 27.94
N ILE A 1172 7.17 -29.86 27.13
CA ILE A 1172 5.75 -29.61 27.41
C ILE A 1172 4.83 -30.47 26.51
N PRO A 1173 4.49 -31.72 26.90
CA PRO A 1173 3.55 -32.55 26.12
C PRO A 1173 2.21 -31.82 25.87
N ILE A 1174 1.78 -31.84 24.60
CA ILE A 1174 0.44 -31.41 24.16
C ILE A 1174 -0.54 -32.58 24.29
N VAL A 1175 -1.74 -32.29 24.79
CA VAL A 1175 -2.90 -33.18 24.78
C VAL A 1175 -4.16 -32.44 24.31
N VAL A 1176 -5.14 -33.18 23.80
CA VAL A 1176 -6.52 -32.68 23.68
C VAL A 1176 -7.18 -32.79 25.07
N ASP A 1177 -7.89 -31.75 25.50
CA ASP A 1177 -8.55 -31.72 26.80
C ASP A 1177 -10.06 -32.01 26.68
N ASN A 1178 -10.77 -31.19 25.92
CA ASN A 1178 -12.22 -31.29 25.79
C ASN A 1178 -12.75 -30.67 24.49
N ILE A 1179 -13.96 -31.08 24.09
CA ILE A 1179 -14.69 -30.55 22.93
C ILE A 1179 -15.94 -29.84 23.46
N ARG A 1180 -16.23 -28.63 22.96
CA ARG A 1180 -17.36 -27.79 23.42
C ARG A 1180 -18.30 -27.44 22.28
N PHE A 1181 -19.59 -27.72 22.45
CA PHE A 1181 -20.69 -27.23 21.60
C PHE A 1181 -21.42 -26.06 22.29
N TYR A 1182 -21.51 -24.91 21.62
CA TYR A 1182 -22.12 -23.68 22.11
C TYR A 1182 -23.50 -23.46 21.47
N HIS A 1183 -24.57 -23.87 22.16
CA HIS A 1183 -25.92 -23.91 21.57
C HIS A 1183 -26.45 -22.58 21.02
N LYS A 1184 -26.12 -21.42 21.61
CA LYS A 1184 -26.53 -20.10 21.11
C LYS A 1184 -26.02 -19.83 19.69
N THR A 1185 -24.79 -20.25 19.40
CA THR A 1185 -24.08 -19.92 18.16
C THR A 1185 -23.99 -21.09 17.20
N GLY A 1186 -24.27 -22.32 17.65
CA GLY A 1186 -24.02 -23.56 16.90
C GLY A 1186 -22.56 -24.02 16.91
N ARG A 1187 -21.63 -23.15 17.32
CA ARG A 1187 -20.18 -23.35 17.22
C ARG A 1187 -19.71 -24.59 17.98
N VAL A 1188 -18.78 -25.34 17.39
CA VAL A 1188 -17.97 -26.34 18.11
C VAL A 1188 -16.50 -25.94 18.10
N SER A 1189 -15.85 -26.03 19.27
CA SER A 1189 -14.40 -25.88 19.42
C SER A 1189 -13.79 -27.04 20.18
N VAL A 1190 -12.58 -27.43 19.82
CA VAL A 1190 -11.73 -28.33 20.61
C VAL A 1190 -10.69 -27.51 21.38
N ALA A 1191 -10.52 -27.82 22.66
CA ALA A 1191 -9.51 -27.26 23.55
C ALA A 1191 -8.30 -28.19 23.64
N TRP A 1192 -7.12 -27.63 23.42
CA TRP A 1192 -5.81 -28.29 23.52
C TRP A 1192 -5.07 -27.72 24.72
N ARG A 1193 -4.27 -28.55 25.40
CA ARG A 1193 -3.43 -28.15 26.52
C ARG A 1193 -2.00 -28.64 26.33
N ALA A 1194 -1.02 -27.75 26.42
CA ALA A 1194 0.36 -28.12 26.70
C ALA A 1194 0.62 -28.00 28.19
N ARG A 1195 1.33 -28.94 28.81
CA ARG A 1195 1.63 -28.93 30.25
C ARG A 1195 3.04 -29.41 30.52
N THR A 1196 3.78 -28.72 31.40
CA THR A 1196 5.06 -29.25 31.93
C THR A 1196 4.82 -30.53 32.71
N LYS A 1197 5.64 -31.55 32.51
CA LYS A 1197 5.71 -32.68 33.46
C LYS A 1197 6.17 -32.14 34.83
N LYS A 1198 5.70 -32.76 35.92
CA LYS A 1198 6.12 -32.42 37.29
C LYS A 1198 7.64 -32.56 37.45
N GLY A 1199 8.23 -31.79 38.36
CA GLY A 1199 9.68 -31.76 38.61
C GLY A 1199 10.44 -30.84 37.65
N ASN A 1200 11.68 -31.19 37.34
CA ASN A 1200 12.69 -30.34 36.69
C ASN A 1200 12.19 -29.46 35.51
N ASN A 1201 11.34 -29.98 34.62
CA ASN A 1201 10.80 -29.19 33.49
C ASN A 1201 9.95 -27.98 33.91
N ALA A 1202 9.24 -28.06 35.05
CA ALA A 1202 8.50 -26.93 35.60
C ALA A 1202 9.43 -25.97 36.37
N ILE A 1203 10.52 -26.46 36.95
CA ILE A 1203 11.54 -25.66 37.66
C ILE A 1203 12.31 -24.82 36.63
N ARG A 1204 12.89 -25.46 35.62
CA ARG A 1204 13.63 -24.79 34.53
C ARG A 1204 12.77 -23.76 33.79
N LEU A 1205 11.47 -24.01 33.60
CA LEU A 1205 10.53 -23.02 33.09
C LEU A 1205 10.42 -21.80 34.03
N ALA A 1206 10.19 -22.02 35.32
CA ALA A 1206 10.05 -20.95 36.31
C ALA A 1206 11.33 -20.12 36.49
N ILE A 1207 12.51 -20.73 36.31
CA ILE A 1207 13.81 -20.05 36.31
C ILE A 1207 13.98 -19.21 35.03
N LEU A 1208 13.79 -19.81 33.85
CA LEU A 1208 14.14 -19.20 32.56
C LEU A 1208 13.13 -18.21 32.01
N ALA A 1209 11.84 -18.41 32.28
CA ALA A 1209 10.74 -17.62 31.70
C ALA A 1209 9.58 -17.50 32.72
N PRO A 1210 9.77 -16.75 33.82
CA PRO A 1210 8.74 -16.53 34.81
C PRO A 1210 7.54 -15.76 34.21
N PRO A 1211 6.30 -16.12 34.58
CA PRO A 1211 5.11 -15.49 34.00
C PRO A 1211 5.07 -14.00 34.34
N ASN A 1212 4.73 -13.17 33.36
CA ASN A 1212 4.57 -11.72 33.55
C ASN A 1212 3.18 -11.34 34.11
N ASP A 1213 2.68 -12.18 35.01
CA ASP A 1213 1.45 -12.09 35.80
C ASP A 1213 1.88 -12.20 37.28
N ILE A 1214 1.57 -11.19 38.10
CA ILE A 1214 2.07 -11.07 39.48
C ILE A 1214 1.59 -12.22 40.36
N VAL A 1215 0.36 -12.71 40.17
CA VAL A 1215 -0.24 -13.78 40.97
C VAL A 1215 0.36 -15.13 40.59
N LYS A 1216 0.62 -15.38 39.30
CA LYS A 1216 1.32 -16.59 38.86
C LYS A 1216 2.80 -16.57 39.22
N LYS A 1217 3.42 -15.38 39.21
CA LYS A 1217 4.81 -15.18 39.61
C LYS A 1217 5.03 -15.37 41.11
N SER A 1218 4.09 -14.95 41.96
CA SER A 1218 4.15 -15.25 43.41
C SER A 1218 3.95 -16.74 43.71
N VAL A 1219 3.04 -17.43 43.01
CA VAL A 1219 2.88 -18.90 43.11
C VAL A 1219 4.16 -19.65 42.71
N TYR A 1220 4.93 -19.13 41.73
CA TYR A 1220 6.27 -19.66 41.42
C TYR A 1220 7.32 -19.26 42.46
N ARG A 1221 7.33 -18.02 42.99
CA ARG A 1221 8.24 -17.60 44.09
C ARG A 1221 8.08 -18.53 45.30
N GLU A 1222 6.86 -18.68 45.81
CA GLU A 1222 6.55 -19.59 46.93
C GLU A 1222 6.98 -21.04 46.65
N TRP A 1223 6.83 -21.50 45.40
CA TRP A 1223 7.15 -22.88 45.05
C TRP A 1223 8.67 -23.09 44.98
N LEU A 1224 9.41 -22.25 44.27
CA LEU A 1224 10.88 -22.34 44.17
C LEU A 1224 11.55 -22.25 45.54
N GLN A 1225 11.11 -21.31 46.38
CA GLN A 1225 11.56 -21.18 47.77
C GLN A 1225 11.25 -22.43 48.64
N SER A 1226 10.29 -23.28 48.25
CA SER A 1226 9.94 -24.50 48.98
C SER A 1226 10.74 -25.76 48.57
N ILE A 1227 11.56 -25.68 47.53
CA ILE A 1227 12.38 -26.79 47.00
C ILE A 1227 13.81 -26.35 46.62
N PRO A 1228 14.56 -25.66 47.50
CA PRO A 1228 15.85 -25.04 47.16
C PRO A 1228 16.86 -26.03 46.56
N ASP A 1229 16.99 -27.24 47.11
CA ASP A 1229 17.92 -28.26 46.62
C ASP A 1229 17.64 -28.68 45.15
N GLU A 1230 16.35 -28.73 44.74
CA GLU A 1230 15.97 -29.02 43.35
C GLU A 1230 16.20 -27.81 42.42
N VAL A 1231 16.12 -26.59 42.97
CA VAL A 1231 16.35 -25.33 42.24
C VAL A 1231 17.84 -25.08 42.01
N ASP A 1232 18.69 -25.34 43.01
CA ASP A 1232 20.15 -25.24 42.88
C ASP A 1232 20.68 -26.23 41.84
N GLY A 1233 20.22 -27.49 41.87
CA GLY A 1233 20.57 -28.48 40.83
C GLY A 1233 20.09 -28.09 39.43
N ALA A 1234 18.89 -27.50 39.32
CA ALA A 1234 18.39 -26.99 38.04
C ALA A 1234 19.14 -25.74 37.54
N LEU A 1235 19.70 -24.92 38.44
CA LEU A 1235 20.60 -23.82 38.09
C LEU A 1235 21.94 -24.35 37.55
N GLU A 1236 22.56 -25.32 38.21
CA GLU A 1236 23.80 -25.95 37.73
C GLU A 1236 23.62 -26.59 36.34
N GLU A 1237 22.49 -27.27 36.08
CA GLU A 1237 22.16 -27.77 34.73
C GLU A 1237 22.06 -26.64 33.68
N LEU A 1238 21.38 -25.54 34.02
CA LEU A 1238 21.13 -24.43 33.09
C LEU A 1238 22.38 -23.61 32.78
N GLU A 1239 23.24 -23.39 33.78
CA GLU A 1239 24.53 -22.71 33.61
C GLU A 1239 25.48 -23.59 32.77
N ALA A 1240 25.48 -24.92 32.98
CA ALA A 1240 26.24 -25.86 32.16
C ALA A 1240 25.74 -25.94 30.69
N GLU A 1241 24.44 -25.71 30.45
CA GLU A 1241 23.85 -25.54 29.11
C GLU A 1241 24.04 -24.14 28.50
N GLY A 1242 24.74 -23.23 29.20
CA GLY A 1242 25.03 -21.88 28.71
C GLY A 1242 23.81 -20.95 28.68
N TYR A 1243 22.93 -21.05 29.68
CA TYR A 1243 21.93 -20.03 29.97
C TYR A 1243 22.42 -19.10 31.08
N THR A 1244 22.17 -17.79 30.94
CA THR A 1244 22.35 -16.83 32.04
C THR A 1244 21.11 -16.87 32.93
N THR A 1245 21.30 -17.23 34.20
CA THR A 1245 20.22 -17.42 35.18
C THR A 1245 20.27 -16.39 36.30
N THR A 1246 19.10 -15.93 36.75
CA THR A 1246 18.96 -14.94 37.84
C THR A 1246 17.94 -15.45 38.86
N ARG A 1247 18.30 -15.42 40.15
CA ARG A 1247 17.42 -15.86 41.26
C ARG A 1247 16.34 -14.83 41.59
N TRP A 1248 15.45 -14.56 40.64
CA TRP A 1248 14.40 -13.53 40.74
C TRP A 1248 13.40 -13.77 41.89
N TRP A 1249 13.35 -14.98 42.44
CA TRP A 1249 12.51 -15.37 43.56
C TRP A 1249 13.15 -15.14 44.94
N ASP A 1250 14.45 -14.84 45.02
CA ASP A 1250 15.14 -14.57 46.30
C ASP A 1250 15.08 -13.08 46.71
N ASN A 1251 14.77 -12.18 45.77
CA ASN A 1251 14.58 -10.75 46.04
C ASN A 1251 13.11 -10.41 46.31
N ASP A 1252 12.86 -9.63 47.35
CA ASP A 1252 11.58 -8.93 47.60
C ASP A 1252 11.53 -7.50 47.01
N GLU A 1253 12.65 -7.03 46.44
CA GLU A 1253 12.80 -5.76 45.67
C GLU A 1253 12.66 -6.00 44.15
#